data_AF-A0A4Q3CN10-F1
#
_entry.id   AF-A0A4Q3CN10-F1
#
_cell.length_a   1.000
_cell.length_b   1.000
_cell.length_c   1.000
_cell.angle_alpha   90.00
_cell.angle_beta   90.00
_cell.angle_gamma   90.00
#
_symmetry.space_group_name_H-M   'P 1'
#
loop_
_entity.id
_entity.type
_entity.pdbx_description
1 polymer ?
#
loop_
_entity_poly.entity_id
_entity_poly.type
_entity_poly.pdbx_seq_one_letter_code
_entity_poly.pdbx_strand_id
1 'polypeptide(L)'
;YDTSLQRYPLIDSRVQITRIEVWVTNRQNRINAAENNARNIIALQDLGESRLTKGASDLNPTDITPEAVGFVNPNPNAAFFNTPLPNQYPDNSNNKLDPETIGAGGWLNPSIRQIVTVDNSSFGGGLQASEGRDYSKLENARKLTASEFTYHTQLGYISLNQKLNNDEVLAVAYQYTVGDEVYQVGEFGTDGVDATVVETNPAGTTTNVSSQTLILKMLKSNLINVDEPVWDIMMKNIYQIPNGYQLSQEDFRFNILYTDPSPLNYITPVAPDQFPTPADPDYTVADTPLLRVFNVDRLNYTNDPQTGGDGFFDFIPGLTVDAQNGRIIFTTAEPFGEYLYDKLALAPGGNYADPTEGPGNYNANQKKYVFRKLYKSTQADALQDSQKNKFQLKGSFKSTGSGGISLGAFNVPQGSVVVTAGGRTLVEGQDYTVNYQMGTVQILDPSLAASNSQIEVSVENNSTFGQQTRRFAGVNVEHKFSDKFLVGGTLINMSERPFTNKTNYGQESVNNTIYGINTTYSTEVPFFTRLVNKLPNMDTDVPSNFSFRGEIAYLKPGASKADQFNGEATTYVDDFEGSQTTIDMRSVSGWSLSSVPVFAGVSPPSNDLSAGYKRSKLAWYTIDPSFYVPSSLPDGISNDDLSTNRTRRIYFDENIYF
;
A
#
# COMPACT_ATOMS: atom_id res chain seq x y z
N TYR A 1 19.79 -7.31 -1.63
CA TYR A 1 19.03 -6.29 -2.38
C TYR A 1 19.86 -5.03 -2.57
N ASP A 2 20.27 -4.36 -1.50
CA ASP A 2 21.02 -3.09 -1.56
C ASP A 2 22.34 -3.22 -2.34
N THR A 3 23.13 -4.26 -2.03
CA THR A 3 24.40 -4.52 -2.73
C THR A 3 24.21 -4.76 -4.23
N SER A 4 23.21 -5.55 -4.62
CA SER A 4 22.94 -5.86 -6.03
C SER A 4 22.47 -4.64 -6.84
N LEU A 5 21.98 -3.59 -6.19
CA LEU A 5 21.51 -2.37 -6.82
C LEU A 5 22.46 -1.17 -6.64
N GLN A 6 23.67 -1.38 -6.12
CA GLN A 6 24.65 -0.30 -5.99
C GLN A 6 25.05 0.36 -7.32
N ARG A 7 24.87 -0.32 -8.45
CA ARG A 7 25.27 0.15 -9.79
C ARG A 7 24.13 0.01 -10.82
N TYR A 8 22.89 0.19 -10.39
CA TYR A 8 21.75 0.17 -11.31
C TYR A 8 21.99 1.15 -12.50
N PRO A 9 21.55 0.84 -13.73
CA PRO A 9 20.59 -0.20 -14.11
C PRO A 9 21.14 -1.64 -14.09
N LEU A 10 22.46 -1.83 -14.01
CA LEU A 10 23.04 -3.16 -13.91
C LEU A 10 22.76 -3.76 -12.52
N ILE A 11 22.07 -4.89 -12.49
CA ILE A 11 21.84 -5.68 -11.28
C ILE A 11 23.06 -6.58 -11.07
N ASP A 12 23.81 -6.35 -9.99
CA ASP A 12 24.97 -7.17 -9.60
C ASP A 12 24.49 -8.44 -8.87
N SER A 13 23.79 -9.30 -9.61
CA SER A 13 23.31 -10.60 -9.17
C SER A 13 23.29 -11.57 -10.34
N ARG A 14 23.74 -12.81 -10.11
CA ARG A 14 23.64 -13.92 -11.06
C ARG A 14 22.44 -14.82 -10.81
N VAL A 15 21.63 -14.48 -9.80
CA VAL A 15 20.43 -15.23 -9.44
C VAL A 15 19.40 -15.12 -10.55
N GLN A 16 18.79 -16.25 -10.90
CA GLN A 16 17.62 -16.30 -11.76
C GLN A 16 16.64 -17.34 -11.23
N ILE A 17 15.51 -16.87 -10.69
CA ILE A 17 14.41 -17.74 -10.25
C ILE A 17 13.78 -18.40 -11.47
N THR A 18 13.78 -19.74 -11.48
CA THR A 18 13.25 -20.56 -12.56
C THR A 18 11.84 -21.07 -12.27
N ARG A 19 11.52 -21.26 -10.98
CA ARG A 19 10.21 -21.75 -10.53
C ARG A 19 9.85 -21.20 -9.15
N ILE A 20 8.58 -20.87 -8.96
CA ILE A 20 8.04 -20.45 -7.67
C ILE A 20 6.60 -20.93 -7.49
N GLU A 21 6.28 -21.37 -6.27
CA GLU A 21 4.92 -21.67 -5.81
C GLU A 21 4.65 -20.88 -4.54
N VAL A 22 3.54 -20.13 -4.54
CA VAL A 22 3.13 -19.30 -3.41
C VAL A 22 1.84 -19.87 -2.83
N TRP A 23 1.78 -19.98 -1.51
CA TRP A 23 0.70 -20.63 -0.79
C TRP A 23 0.15 -19.71 0.30
N VAL A 24 -1.18 -19.66 0.42
CA VAL A 24 -1.89 -18.79 1.37
C VAL A 24 -2.98 -19.55 2.13
N THR A 25 -3.36 -19.05 3.31
CA THR A 25 -4.53 -19.53 4.05
C THR A 25 -5.80 -19.52 3.19
N ASN A 26 -6.55 -20.63 3.17
CA ASN A 26 -7.81 -20.74 2.44
C ASN A 26 -9.02 -20.37 3.31
N ARG A 27 -9.34 -19.09 3.43
CA ARG A 27 -10.45 -18.62 4.30
C ARG A 27 -11.84 -19.01 3.83
N GLN A 28 -12.03 -19.08 2.52
CA GLN A 28 -13.36 -19.28 1.93
C GLN A 28 -13.70 -20.75 1.70
N ASN A 29 -12.77 -21.68 2.04
CA ASN A 29 -12.87 -23.11 1.74
C ASN A 29 -13.34 -23.37 0.29
N ARG A 30 -12.95 -22.48 -0.64
CA ARG A 30 -13.38 -22.57 -2.03
C ARG A 30 -12.50 -23.58 -2.74
N ILE A 31 -13.14 -24.57 -3.33
CA ILE A 31 -12.51 -25.57 -4.20
C ILE A 31 -12.80 -25.11 -5.64
N ASN A 32 -11.77 -24.68 -6.36
CA ASN A 32 -11.90 -24.32 -7.77
C ASN A 32 -11.61 -25.57 -8.63
N ALA A 33 -12.53 -25.94 -9.52
CA ALA A 33 -12.44 -27.16 -10.32
C ALA A 33 -11.26 -27.17 -11.32
N ALA A 34 -10.74 -26.01 -11.71
CA ALA A 34 -9.66 -25.91 -12.70
C ALA A 34 -8.24 -25.96 -12.09
N GLU A 35 -8.08 -25.65 -10.80
CA GLU A 35 -6.77 -25.49 -10.13
C GLU A 35 -6.83 -25.98 -8.66
N ASN A 36 -7.45 -27.13 -8.45
CA ASN A 36 -7.65 -27.72 -7.12
C ASN A 36 -6.37 -28.41 -6.61
N ASN A 37 -5.39 -27.61 -6.17
CA ASN A 37 -4.13 -28.11 -5.62
C ASN A 37 -3.99 -27.81 -4.13
N ALA A 38 -5.09 -27.86 -3.35
CA ALA A 38 -5.01 -27.60 -1.91
C ALA A 38 -4.13 -28.66 -1.23
N ARG A 39 -3.22 -28.22 -0.35
CA ARG A 39 -2.30 -29.09 0.39
C ARG A 39 -2.22 -28.66 1.84
N ASN A 40 -1.89 -29.61 2.71
CA ASN A 40 -1.44 -29.28 4.06
C ASN A 40 0.00 -28.79 3.99
N ILE A 41 0.31 -27.74 4.74
CA ILE A 41 1.60 -27.06 4.69
C ILE A 41 2.07 -26.80 6.11
N ILE A 42 3.35 -27.05 6.34
CA ILE A 42 4.11 -26.48 7.46
C ILE A 42 5.06 -25.45 6.89
N ALA A 43 4.79 -24.18 7.18
CA ALA A 43 5.65 -23.08 6.78
C ALA A 43 6.65 -22.80 7.90
N LEU A 44 7.94 -23.02 7.62
CA LEU A 44 9.03 -22.81 8.57
C LEU A 44 9.67 -21.44 8.33
N GLN A 45 9.96 -20.72 9.42
CA GLN A 45 10.62 -19.42 9.36
C GLN A 45 12.05 -19.51 8.79
N ASP A 46 12.87 -20.40 9.34
CA ASP A 46 14.31 -20.43 9.07
C ASP A 46 14.71 -21.40 7.94
N LEU A 47 13.74 -21.91 7.17
CA LEU A 47 14.04 -22.91 6.13
C LEU A 47 14.99 -22.36 5.06
N GLY A 48 16.10 -23.06 4.86
CA GLY A 48 17.12 -22.75 3.87
C GLY A 48 17.98 -21.51 4.13
N GLU A 49 17.79 -20.84 5.27
CA GLU A 49 18.64 -19.73 5.71
C GLU A 49 20.04 -20.22 6.11
N SER A 50 21.06 -19.44 5.78
CA SER A 50 22.45 -19.67 6.18
C SER A 50 22.92 -18.62 7.19
N ARG A 51 24.14 -18.77 7.71
CA ARG A 51 24.77 -17.72 8.53
C ARG A 51 24.94 -16.48 7.67
N LEU A 52 24.63 -15.30 8.20
CA LEU A 52 24.67 -14.05 7.45
C LEU A 52 25.57 -13.03 8.12
N THR A 53 26.32 -12.29 7.31
CA THR A 53 27.20 -11.20 7.76
C THR A 53 27.02 -9.98 6.88
N LYS A 54 27.17 -8.79 7.48
CA LYS A 54 27.04 -7.49 6.81
C LYS A 54 28.38 -6.73 6.81
N GLY A 55 28.73 -6.08 5.69
CA GLY A 55 29.93 -5.23 5.55
C GLY A 55 30.64 -5.40 4.19
N ALA A 56 31.21 -4.31 3.66
CA ALA A 56 32.00 -4.34 2.42
C ALA A 56 33.46 -4.69 2.74
N SER A 57 33.97 -5.75 2.11
CA SER A 57 35.31 -6.34 2.25
C SER A 57 35.53 -7.20 3.51
N ASP A 58 36.32 -8.27 3.32
CA ASP A 58 36.69 -9.31 4.28
C ASP A 58 37.41 -8.82 5.56
N LEU A 59 37.37 -7.53 5.86
CA LEU A 59 38.22 -6.89 6.88
C LEU A 59 37.53 -6.66 8.22
N ASN A 60 36.19 -6.64 8.31
CA ASN A 60 35.41 -6.68 9.57
C ASN A 60 33.91 -6.96 9.31
N PRO A 61 33.50 -8.22 9.04
CA PRO A 61 32.10 -8.58 8.86
C PRO A 61 31.35 -8.55 10.21
N THR A 62 30.22 -7.85 10.26
CA THR A 62 29.29 -7.92 11.40
C THR A 62 28.40 -9.15 11.24
N ASP A 63 28.39 -10.05 12.21
CA ASP A 63 27.47 -11.20 12.22
C ASP A 63 26.04 -10.69 12.46
N ILE A 64 25.16 -10.94 11.48
CA ILE A 64 23.74 -10.60 11.54
C ILE A 64 22.85 -11.85 11.52
N THR A 65 23.44 -13.02 11.79
CA THR A 65 22.71 -14.29 11.87
C THR A 65 21.61 -14.25 12.95
N PRO A 66 21.81 -13.66 14.15
CA PRO A 66 20.75 -13.58 15.17
C PRO A 66 19.51 -12.76 14.75
N GLU A 67 19.67 -11.84 13.80
CA GLU A 67 18.59 -11.04 13.21
C GLU A 67 17.92 -11.74 12.02
N ALA A 68 18.67 -12.59 11.30
CA ALA A 68 18.18 -13.26 10.10
C ALA A 68 17.61 -14.66 10.34
N VAL A 69 17.99 -15.32 11.46
CA VAL A 69 17.59 -16.69 11.79
C VAL A 69 17.03 -16.74 13.20
N GLY A 70 15.74 -17.06 13.33
CA GLY A 70 15.00 -17.03 14.60
C GLY A 70 15.55 -18.02 15.63
N PHE A 71 15.84 -19.26 15.23
CA PHE A 71 16.35 -20.30 16.11
C PHE A 71 17.77 -20.04 16.67
N VAL A 72 18.47 -19.04 16.15
CA VAL A 72 19.83 -18.67 16.59
C VAL A 72 19.81 -17.64 17.72
N ASN A 73 18.68 -16.98 17.96
CA ASN A 73 18.54 -15.96 18.99
C ASN A 73 17.78 -16.53 20.21
N PRO A 74 18.32 -16.49 21.45
CA PRO A 74 19.57 -15.85 21.90
C PRO A 74 20.79 -16.79 21.96
N ASN A 75 20.67 -18.07 21.60
CA ASN A 75 21.78 -19.03 21.76
C ASN A 75 22.05 -19.83 20.45
N PRO A 76 23.01 -19.40 19.61
CA PRO A 76 23.38 -20.10 18.38
C PRO A 76 23.84 -21.53 18.68
N ASN A 77 23.02 -22.53 18.35
CA ASN A 77 23.55 -23.87 18.22
C ASN A 77 24.29 -23.97 16.88
N ALA A 78 25.62 -23.89 16.91
CA ALA A 78 26.46 -23.94 15.70
C ALA A 78 26.21 -25.20 14.84
N ALA A 79 25.65 -26.27 15.40
CA ALA A 79 25.28 -27.48 14.67
C ALA A 79 23.98 -27.35 13.85
N PHE A 80 23.26 -26.23 13.94
CA PHE A 80 22.06 -25.94 13.15
C PHE A 80 22.39 -25.74 11.67
N PHE A 81 23.55 -25.17 11.36
CA PHE A 81 23.99 -24.96 9.98
C PHE A 81 24.81 -26.14 9.50
N ASN A 82 24.55 -26.60 8.28
CA ASN A 82 25.36 -27.64 7.64
C ASN A 82 26.63 -27.07 7.00
N THR A 83 26.62 -25.77 6.67
CA THR A 83 27.72 -25.06 6.05
C THR A 83 28.41 -24.14 7.08
N PRO A 84 29.75 -24.17 7.19
CA PRO A 84 30.47 -23.32 8.13
C PRO A 84 30.66 -21.88 7.63
N LEU A 85 30.55 -21.68 6.31
CA LEU A 85 30.76 -20.40 5.64
C LEU A 85 29.50 -19.51 5.74
N PRO A 86 29.63 -18.21 6.04
CA PRO A 86 28.51 -17.28 5.98
C PRO A 86 28.16 -16.92 4.53
N ASN A 87 27.02 -16.24 4.37
CA ASN A 87 26.50 -15.66 3.12
C ASN A 87 26.34 -16.69 1.99
N GLN A 88 25.93 -17.91 2.32
CA GLN A 88 25.57 -18.90 1.30
C GLN A 88 24.21 -18.55 0.71
N TYR A 89 24.06 -18.81 -0.59
CA TYR A 89 22.79 -18.67 -1.28
C TYR A 89 21.70 -19.53 -0.61
N PRO A 90 20.48 -19.03 -0.38
CA PRO A 90 19.42 -19.79 0.29
C PRO A 90 19.13 -21.14 -0.37
N ASP A 91 19.21 -22.22 0.39
CA ASP A 91 19.04 -23.59 -0.08
C ASP A 91 18.61 -24.48 1.07
N ASN A 92 17.72 -25.44 0.82
CA ASN A 92 17.26 -26.41 1.81
C ASN A 92 18.42 -27.03 2.60
N SER A 93 19.53 -27.33 1.93
CA SER A 93 20.70 -27.97 2.54
C SER A 93 21.52 -27.07 3.47
N ASN A 94 21.27 -25.76 3.52
CA ASN A 94 22.05 -24.82 4.35
C ASN A 94 21.95 -25.11 5.85
N ASN A 95 20.82 -25.64 6.31
CA ASN A 95 20.57 -25.88 7.72
C ASN A 95 19.84 -27.21 7.97
N LYS A 96 19.71 -27.57 9.25
CA LYS A 96 19.14 -28.84 9.69
C LYS A 96 17.61 -28.93 9.52
N LEU A 97 16.95 -27.92 8.96
CA LEU A 97 15.53 -27.96 8.60
C LEU A 97 15.29 -28.48 7.18
N ASP A 98 16.34 -28.98 6.52
CA ASP A 98 16.26 -29.57 5.18
C ASP A 98 15.19 -30.68 5.10
N PRO A 99 14.14 -30.52 4.27
CA PRO A 99 13.10 -31.51 4.09
C PRO A 99 13.59 -32.85 3.51
N GLU A 100 14.73 -32.88 2.81
CA GLU A 100 15.31 -34.11 2.26
C GLU A 100 15.93 -35.01 3.34
N THR A 101 16.24 -34.46 4.52
CA THR A 101 16.91 -35.17 5.61
C THR A 101 16.00 -35.49 6.79
N ILE A 102 14.68 -35.37 6.62
CA ILE A 102 13.68 -35.67 7.66
C ILE A 102 13.84 -37.12 8.15
N GLY A 103 14.09 -37.28 9.45
CA GLY A 103 14.36 -38.59 10.06
C GLY A 103 15.69 -39.26 9.65
N ALA A 104 16.53 -38.57 8.89
CA ALA A 104 17.79 -39.08 8.31
C ALA A 104 18.99 -38.15 8.60
N GLY A 105 19.07 -37.61 9.82
CA GLY A 105 20.20 -36.77 10.28
C GLY A 105 19.93 -35.25 10.28
N GLY A 106 18.78 -34.82 9.75
CA GLY A 106 18.22 -33.48 9.98
C GLY A 106 17.63 -33.31 11.38
N TRP A 107 17.13 -32.11 11.67
CA TRP A 107 16.44 -31.77 12.92
C TRP A 107 14.92 -31.73 12.76
N LEU A 108 14.41 -32.20 11.64
CA LEU A 108 12.99 -32.46 11.47
C LEU A 108 12.72 -33.96 11.64
N ASN A 109 11.86 -34.30 12.59
CA ASN A 109 11.42 -35.67 12.80
C ASN A 109 10.25 -36.00 11.86
N PRO A 110 10.03 -37.28 11.48
CA PRO A 110 8.95 -37.65 10.55
C PRO A 110 7.55 -37.19 10.94
N SER A 111 7.29 -36.93 12.23
CA SER A 111 6.02 -36.37 12.71
C SER A 111 5.69 -34.98 12.14
N ILE A 112 6.68 -34.23 11.64
CA ILE A 112 6.48 -32.93 10.97
C ILE A 112 5.60 -33.07 9.71
N ARG A 113 5.62 -34.27 9.10
CA ARG A 113 4.87 -34.57 7.88
C ARG A 113 3.38 -34.74 8.12
N GLN A 114 2.92 -34.90 9.35
CA GLN A 114 1.51 -35.08 9.64
C GLN A 114 1.00 -33.92 10.48
N ILE A 115 0.11 -33.11 9.90
CA ILE A 115 -0.36 -31.86 10.49
C ILE A 115 -0.92 -32.03 11.91
N VAL A 116 -1.50 -33.19 12.22
CA VAL A 116 -2.10 -33.52 13.51
C VAL A 116 -1.09 -33.89 14.60
N THR A 117 0.11 -34.34 14.23
CA THR A 117 1.17 -34.71 15.18
C THR A 117 2.27 -33.67 15.29
N VAL A 118 2.18 -32.56 14.54
CA VAL A 118 3.18 -31.49 14.62
C VAL A 118 3.10 -30.82 15.99
N ASP A 119 4.18 -30.98 16.74
CA ASP A 119 4.42 -30.37 18.04
C ASP A 119 5.92 -30.11 18.23
N ASN A 120 6.32 -29.68 19.42
CA ASN A 120 7.74 -29.43 19.71
C ASN A 120 8.63 -30.69 19.56
N SER A 121 8.08 -31.89 19.73
CA SER A 121 8.84 -33.14 19.53
C SER A 121 9.13 -33.43 18.06
N SER A 122 8.45 -32.74 17.14
CA SER A 122 8.73 -32.80 15.71
C SER A 122 10.04 -32.09 15.33
N PHE A 123 10.60 -31.31 16.25
CA PHE A 123 11.87 -30.60 16.09
C PHE A 123 12.94 -31.26 16.98
N GLY A 124 14.01 -31.76 16.36
CA GLY A 124 15.17 -32.36 17.00
C GLY A 124 16.26 -31.34 17.34
N GLY A 125 17.45 -31.82 17.70
CA GLY A 125 18.61 -30.95 17.95
C GLY A 125 18.50 -30.03 19.17
N GLY A 126 17.49 -30.24 20.02
CA GLY A 126 17.19 -29.37 21.17
C GLY A 126 16.41 -28.10 20.82
N LEU A 127 15.89 -27.99 19.59
CA LEU A 127 15.05 -26.87 19.20
C LEU A 127 13.76 -26.80 20.03
N GLN A 128 13.38 -25.57 20.39
CA GLN A 128 12.10 -25.26 21.02
C GLN A 128 11.29 -24.39 20.06
N ALA A 129 10.51 -25.04 19.21
CA ALA A 129 9.69 -24.39 18.19
C ALA A 129 8.29 -24.06 18.73
N SER A 130 7.83 -22.85 18.43
CA SER A 130 6.50 -22.35 18.77
C SER A 130 5.70 -22.03 17.51
N GLU A 131 4.46 -22.49 17.46
CA GLU A 131 3.52 -22.16 16.39
C GLU A 131 3.17 -20.67 16.40
N GLY A 132 3.16 -20.05 15.22
CA GLY A 132 2.92 -18.62 15.02
C GLY A 132 4.19 -17.77 15.10
N ARG A 133 5.27 -18.28 15.71
CA ARG A 133 6.59 -17.65 15.71
C ARG A 133 7.54 -18.35 14.76
N ASP A 134 7.90 -19.60 15.06
CA ASP A 134 8.96 -20.33 14.35
C ASP A 134 8.41 -21.13 13.16
N TYR A 135 7.14 -21.53 13.23
CA TYR A 135 6.44 -22.19 12.14
C TYR A 135 4.94 -21.85 12.14
N SER A 136 4.29 -22.01 10.99
CA SER A 136 2.84 -21.95 10.85
C SER A 136 2.32 -23.25 10.24
N LYS A 137 1.19 -23.74 10.76
CA LYS A 137 0.48 -24.89 10.19
C LYS A 137 -0.75 -24.41 9.41
N LEU A 138 -0.92 -24.94 8.20
CA LEU A 138 -2.10 -24.67 7.39
C LEU A 138 -2.68 -25.97 6.86
N GLU A 139 -3.95 -26.20 7.16
CA GLU A 139 -4.73 -27.24 6.53
C GLU A 139 -5.41 -26.67 5.28
N ASN A 140 -5.41 -27.44 4.18
CA ASN A 140 -6.02 -27.02 2.91
C ASN A 140 -5.57 -25.64 2.40
N ALA A 141 -4.27 -25.33 2.53
CA ALA A 141 -3.71 -24.10 2.01
C ALA A 141 -3.90 -24.02 0.50
N ARG A 142 -4.16 -22.81 0.01
CA ARG A 142 -4.42 -22.54 -1.40
C ARG A 142 -3.14 -22.10 -2.10
N LYS A 143 -2.79 -22.76 -3.20
CA LYS A 143 -1.76 -22.29 -4.12
C LYS A 143 -2.28 -21.08 -4.90
N LEU A 144 -1.53 -19.99 -4.90
CA LEU A 144 -1.81 -18.83 -5.74
C LEU A 144 -1.45 -19.13 -7.19
N THR A 145 -2.27 -18.62 -8.10
CA THR A 145 -2.04 -18.72 -9.54
C THR A 145 -1.06 -17.64 -9.99
N ALA A 146 -0.48 -17.81 -11.19
CA ALA A 146 0.43 -16.82 -11.76
C ALA A 146 -0.22 -15.45 -12.06
N SER A 147 -1.56 -15.35 -12.04
CA SER A 147 -2.28 -14.08 -12.18
C SER A 147 -2.56 -13.38 -10.85
N GLU A 148 -2.29 -14.03 -9.72
CA GLU A 148 -2.56 -13.48 -8.37
C GLU A 148 -1.33 -12.81 -7.76
N PHE A 149 -0.14 -13.08 -8.29
CA PHE A 149 1.11 -12.47 -7.86
C PHE A 149 2.09 -12.30 -9.02
N THR A 150 3.06 -11.43 -8.83
CA THR A 150 4.24 -11.26 -9.67
C THR A 150 5.49 -11.38 -8.80
N TYR A 151 6.65 -11.60 -9.41
CA TYR A 151 7.92 -11.65 -8.69
C TYR A 151 9.06 -11.17 -9.59
N HIS A 152 10.12 -10.63 -8.98
CA HIS A 152 11.31 -10.21 -9.72
C HIS A 152 12.33 -11.36 -9.76
N THR A 153 12.62 -11.88 -10.96
CA THR A 153 13.40 -13.12 -11.10
C THR A 153 14.84 -13.03 -10.59
N GLN A 154 15.47 -11.85 -10.67
CA GLN A 154 16.86 -11.64 -10.23
C GLN A 154 17.01 -11.11 -8.79
N LEU A 155 16.03 -10.35 -8.28
CA LEU A 155 16.08 -9.71 -6.95
C LEU A 155 15.29 -10.48 -5.89
N GLY A 156 14.37 -11.37 -6.29
CA GLY A 156 13.75 -12.34 -5.41
C GLY A 156 12.58 -11.85 -4.55
N TYR A 157 11.99 -10.70 -4.84
CA TYR A 157 10.79 -10.24 -4.13
C TYR A 157 9.50 -10.63 -4.85
N ILE A 158 8.43 -10.80 -4.08
CA ILE A 158 7.09 -11.15 -4.56
C ILE A 158 6.15 -9.97 -4.32
N SER A 159 5.29 -9.71 -5.30
CA SER A 159 4.26 -8.70 -5.24
C SER A 159 2.89 -9.36 -5.42
N LEU A 160 2.08 -9.34 -4.38
CA LEU A 160 0.70 -9.83 -4.43
C LEU A 160 -0.23 -8.79 -5.05
N ASN A 161 -1.24 -9.25 -5.79
CA ASN A 161 -2.27 -8.37 -6.36
C ASN A 161 -3.34 -7.99 -5.33
N GLN A 162 -3.46 -8.77 -4.24
CA GLN A 162 -4.35 -8.50 -3.13
C GLN A 162 -3.56 -8.43 -1.83
N LYS A 163 -3.91 -7.46 -0.98
CA LYS A 163 -3.36 -7.36 0.38
C LYS A 163 -3.89 -8.50 1.22
N LEU A 164 -3.00 -9.19 1.94
CA LEU A 164 -3.35 -10.23 2.89
C LEU A 164 -3.96 -9.63 4.17
N ASN A 165 -4.87 -10.38 4.79
CA ASN A 165 -5.38 -10.07 6.12
C ASN A 165 -4.32 -10.35 7.19
N ASN A 166 -4.48 -9.74 8.37
CA ASN A 166 -3.50 -9.90 9.45
C ASN A 166 -3.39 -11.35 9.93
N ASP A 167 -4.47 -12.12 9.88
CA ASP A 167 -4.58 -13.53 10.30
C ASP A 167 -4.16 -14.54 9.22
N GLU A 168 -3.81 -14.10 8.01
CA GLU A 168 -3.39 -14.98 6.92
C GLU A 168 -1.90 -15.28 6.96
N VAL A 169 -1.54 -16.52 6.65
CA VAL A 169 -0.16 -16.99 6.51
C VAL A 169 0.21 -17.00 5.03
N LEU A 170 1.45 -16.62 4.72
CA LEU A 170 2.03 -16.68 3.38
C LEU A 170 3.28 -17.54 3.42
N ALA A 171 3.35 -18.53 2.53
CA ALA A 171 4.49 -19.43 2.41
C ALA A 171 4.88 -19.65 0.94
N VAL A 172 6.14 -20.00 0.70
CA VAL A 172 6.69 -20.19 -0.65
C VAL A 172 7.60 -21.41 -0.72
N ALA A 173 7.60 -22.02 -1.90
CA ALA A 173 8.71 -22.84 -2.39
C ALA A 173 9.24 -22.19 -3.67
N TYR A 174 10.55 -22.13 -3.82
CA TYR A 174 11.17 -21.56 -5.01
C TYR A 174 12.47 -22.28 -5.37
N GLN A 175 12.78 -22.23 -6.66
CA GLN A 175 13.98 -22.80 -7.24
C GLN A 175 14.59 -21.76 -8.17
N TYR A 176 15.90 -21.64 -8.12
CA TYR A 176 16.65 -20.66 -8.87
C TYR A 176 18.01 -21.20 -9.26
N THR A 177 18.65 -20.49 -10.18
CA THR A 177 19.98 -20.81 -10.68
C THR A 177 20.94 -19.68 -10.36
N VAL A 178 22.19 -20.03 -10.07
CA VAL A 178 23.31 -19.10 -9.99
C VAL A 178 24.41 -19.65 -10.89
N GLY A 179 24.47 -19.16 -12.13
CA GLY A 179 25.29 -19.82 -13.16
C GLY A 179 24.73 -21.21 -13.47
N ASP A 180 25.54 -22.25 -13.28
CA ASP A 180 25.18 -23.64 -13.61
C ASP A 180 24.60 -24.42 -12.42
N GLU A 181 24.62 -23.84 -11.22
CA GLU A 181 24.13 -24.49 -9.99
C GLU A 181 22.66 -24.16 -9.74
N VAL A 182 21.90 -25.18 -9.34
CA VAL A 182 20.48 -25.09 -8.99
C VAL A 182 20.34 -25.12 -7.48
N TYR A 183 19.58 -24.17 -6.95
CA TYR A 183 19.27 -24.04 -5.54
C TYR A 183 17.76 -24.11 -5.34
N GLN A 184 17.32 -24.71 -4.23
CA GLN A 184 15.90 -24.87 -3.92
C GLN A 184 15.63 -24.63 -2.44
N VAL A 185 14.58 -23.86 -2.15
CA VAL A 185 14.06 -23.66 -0.79
C VAL A 185 12.59 -24.06 -0.75
N GLY A 186 12.24 -24.92 0.19
CA GLY A 186 10.93 -25.56 0.28
C GLY A 186 10.77 -26.74 -0.66
N GLU A 187 9.55 -27.27 -0.70
CA GLU A 187 9.14 -28.39 -1.55
C GLU A 187 8.00 -27.97 -2.47
N PHE A 188 8.10 -28.31 -3.74
CA PHE A 188 6.98 -28.13 -4.65
C PHE A 188 5.97 -29.27 -4.48
N GLY A 189 4.70 -28.99 -4.82
CA GLY A 189 3.66 -30.02 -4.80
C GLY A 189 3.94 -31.22 -5.73
N THR A 190 4.91 -31.10 -6.64
CA THR A 190 5.33 -32.12 -7.62
C THR A 190 6.59 -32.89 -7.22
N ASP A 191 7.24 -32.58 -6.10
CA ASP A 191 8.57 -33.14 -5.75
C ASP A 191 8.49 -34.55 -5.12
N GLY A 192 7.35 -35.25 -5.28
CA GLY A 192 7.20 -36.65 -4.88
C GLY A 192 6.62 -36.90 -3.48
N VAL A 193 6.30 -35.85 -2.71
CA VAL A 193 5.55 -36.02 -1.46
C VAL A 193 4.06 -36.21 -1.78
N ASP A 194 3.56 -37.43 -1.61
CA ASP A 194 2.14 -37.75 -1.79
C ASP A 194 1.27 -36.96 -0.81
N ALA A 195 0.13 -36.44 -1.29
CA ALA A 195 -0.79 -35.69 -0.43
C ALA A 195 -1.42 -36.56 0.67
N THR A 196 -1.64 -37.84 0.37
CA THR A 196 -2.21 -38.82 1.30
C THR A 196 -1.52 -40.14 1.11
N VAL A 197 -0.96 -40.68 2.19
CA VAL A 197 -0.37 -42.03 2.23
C VAL A 197 -1.36 -42.96 2.90
N VAL A 198 -1.65 -44.08 2.26
CA VAL A 198 -2.56 -45.12 2.77
C VAL A 198 -1.74 -46.36 3.08
N GLU A 199 -1.59 -46.67 4.37
CA GLU A 199 -0.95 -47.91 4.80
C GLU A 199 -1.98 -49.04 4.80
N THR A 200 -1.61 -50.17 4.20
CA THR A 200 -2.43 -51.38 4.17
C THR A 200 -1.68 -52.53 4.80
N ASN A 201 -2.39 -53.38 5.54
CA ASN A 201 -1.82 -54.62 6.05
C ASN A 201 -1.63 -55.65 4.91
N PRO A 202 -0.90 -56.76 5.14
CA PRO A 202 -0.73 -57.82 4.14
C PRO A 202 -2.04 -58.49 3.66
N ALA A 203 -3.16 -58.27 4.35
CA ALA A 203 -4.49 -58.73 3.97
C ALA A 203 -5.30 -57.69 3.15
N GLY A 204 -4.67 -56.57 2.74
CA GLY A 204 -5.28 -55.52 1.92
C GLY A 204 -6.24 -54.59 2.67
N THR A 205 -6.26 -54.63 4.00
CA THR A 205 -7.09 -53.72 4.82
C THR A 205 -6.30 -52.45 5.13
N THR A 206 -6.92 -51.29 4.90
CA THR A 206 -6.36 -49.99 5.30
C THR A 206 -6.21 -49.91 6.82
N THR A 207 -4.98 -49.70 7.29
CA THR A 207 -4.65 -49.58 8.72
C THR A 207 -4.44 -48.13 9.14
N ASN A 208 -3.97 -47.28 8.24
CA ASN A 208 -3.71 -45.87 8.51
C ASN A 208 -3.88 -45.04 7.24
N VAL A 209 -4.45 -43.85 7.37
CA VAL A 209 -4.54 -42.84 6.31
C VAL A 209 -3.92 -41.57 6.85
N SER A 210 -2.81 -41.15 6.27
CA SER A 210 -2.05 -40.01 6.75
C SER A 210 -1.91 -38.94 5.67
N SER A 211 -2.53 -37.79 5.89
CA SER A 211 -2.38 -36.62 5.03
C SER A 211 -1.03 -35.95 5.28
N GLN A 212 -0.18 -35.91 4.27
CA GLN A 212 1.17 -35.36 4.39
C GLN A 212 1.19 -33.84 4.22
N THR A 213 2.12 -33.20 4.92
CA THR A 213 2.41 -31.77 4.81
C THR A 213 3.60 -31.53 3.87
N LEU A 214 3.51 -30.45 3.10
CA LEU A 214 4.64 -29.85 2.41
C LEU A 214 5.40 -28.93 3.37
N ILE A 215 6.72 -28.97 3.33
CA ILE A 215 7.58 -28.07 4.09
C ILE A 215 7.96 -26.88 3.21
N LEU A 216 7.56 -25.67 3.62
CA LEU A 216 7.73 -24.44 2.85
C LEU A 216 8.43 -23.35 3.67
N LYS A 217 8.98 -22.34 3.00
CA LYS A 217 9.51 -21.12 3.65
C LYS A 217 8.37 -20.17 4.01
N MET A 218 8.32 -19.72 5.25
CA MET A 218 7.35 -18.73 5.69
C MET A 218 7.79 -17.31 5.31
N LEU A 219 6.88 -16.53 4.72
CA LEU A 219 7.05 -15.10 4.43
C LEU A 219 6.17 -14.19 5.28
N LYS A 220 5.08 -14.72 5.83
CA LYS A 220 4.22 -14.02 6.79
C LYS A 220 3.52 -15.04 7.69
N SER A 221 3.54 -14.80 9.00
CA SER A 221 2.78 -15.55 10.00
C SER A 221 1.39 -14.93 10.25
N ASN A 222 0.51 -15.70 10.89
CA ASN A 222 -0.79 -15.21 11.38
C ASN A 222 -0.65 -14.32 12.63
N LEU A 223 0.44 -14.48 13.38
CA LEU A 223 0.82 -13.59 14.47
C LEU A 223 1.89 -12.62 13.96
N ILE A 224 1.63 -11.33 14.09
CA ILE A 224 2.61 -10.31 13.75
C ILE A 224 3.55 -10.14 14.95
N ASN A 225 4.79 -10.58 14.80
CA ASN A 225 5.88 -10.27 15.72
C ASN A 225 6.95 -9.49 14.94
N VAL A 226 7.22 -8.25 15.37
CA VAL A 226 8.18 -7.36 14.70
C VAL A 226 9.63 -7.70 15.03
N ASP A 227 9.86 -8.52 16.06
CA ASP A 227 11.20 -8.97 16.47
C ASP A 227 11.64 -10.21 15.69
N GLU A 228 10.77 -10.84 14.90
CA GLU A 228 11.11 -12.02 14.09
C GLU A 228 11.67 -11.65 12.71
N PRO A 229 12.65 -12.41 12.18
CA PRO A 229 13.21 -12.22 10.84
C PRO A 229 12.17 -12.15 9.71
N VAL A 230 11.02 -12.83 9.84
CA VAL A 230 9.94 -12.78 8.84
C VAL A 230 9.40 -11.36 8.65
N TRP A 231 9.44 -10.53 9.69
CA TRP A 231 9.09 -9.12 9.59
C TRP A 231 10.06 -8.36 8.68
N ASP A 232 11.35 -8.68 8.74
CA ASP A 232 12.40 -8.04 7.95
C ASP A 232 12.38 -8.47 6.48
N ILE A 233 11.89 -9.68 6.18
CA ILE A 233 11.67 -10.16 4.80
C ILE A 233 10.58 -9.35 4.07
N MET A 234 9.63 -8.75 4.80
CA MET A 234 8.63 -7.87 4.21
C MET A 234 9.29 -6.60 3.66
N MET A 235 9.23 -6.43 2.34
CA MET A 235 9.69 -5.20 1.68
C MET A 235 8.81 -3.99 2.04
N LYS A 236 9.47 -2.90 2.44
CA LYS A 236 8.83 -1.64 2.89
C LYS A 236 9.34 -0.42 2.11
N ASN A 237 9.93 -0.65 0.95
CA ASN A 237 10.54 0.34 0.06
C ASN A 237 9.75 0.57 -1.25
N ILE A 238 8.54 0.00 -1.34
CA ILE A 238 7.66 0.11 -2.52
C ILE A 238 6.45 0.97 -2.14
N TYR A 239 6.26 2.07 -2.87
CA TYR A 239 5.21 3.06 -2.62
C TYR A 239 4.23 3.09 -3.79
N GLN A 240 2.96 2.79 -3.51
CA GLN A 240 1.93 2.84 -4.53
C GLN A 240 1.49 4.28 -4.82
N ILE A 241 1.46 4.65 -6.10
CA ILE A 241 0.88 5.90 -6.57
C ILE A 241 -0.64 5.74 -6.56
N PRO A 242 -1.39 6.56 -5.80
CA PRO A 242 -2.84 6.51 -5.80
C PRO A 242 -3.40 6.67 -7.22
N ASN A 243 -4.24 5.74 -7.65
CA ASN A 243 -4.82 5.68 -9.00
C ASN A 243 -3.79 5.64 -10.15
N GLY A 244 -2.53 5.32 -9.86
CA GLY A 244 -1.49 5.15 -10.86
C GLY A 244 -1.63 3.80 -11.55
N TYR A 245 -1.83 3.82 -12.87
CA TYR A 245 -1.82 2.61 -13.70
C TYR A 245 -1.19 2.95 -15.05
N GLN A 246 -0.48 1.97 -15.62
CA GLN A 246 0.14 2.06 -16.95
C GLN A 246 0.89 3.40 -17.17
N LEU A 247 1.83 3.68 -16.27
CA LEU A 247 2.60 4.90 -16.24
C LEU A 247 3.43 5.06 -17.52
N SER A 248 3.36 6.25 -18.14
CA SER A 248 4.31 6.65 -19.16
C SER A 248 5.56 7.22 -18.52
N GLN A 249 6.74 6.93 -19.08
CA GLN A 249 7.99 7.61 -18.73
C GLN A 249 7.93 9.09 -19.11
N GLU A 250 7.25 9.40 -20.23
CA GLU A 250 7.07 10.76 -20.70
C GLU A 250 6.27 11.58 -19.68
N ASP A 251 6.80 12.75 -19.32
CA ASP A 251 6.25 13.66 -18.31
C ASP A 251 6.03 13.05 -16.92
N PHE A 252 6.63 11.88 -16.65
CA PHE A 252 6.76 11.42 -15.28
C PHE A 252 7.67 12.38 -14.51
N ARG A 253 7.15 12.93 -13.42
CA ARG A 253 7.92 13.76 -12.49
C ARG A 253 7.70 13.21 -11.10
N PHE A 254 8.79 12.95 -10.41
CA PHE A 254 8.78 12.51 -9.02
C PHE A 254 9.87 13.24 -8.28
N ASN A 255 9.58 13.63 -7.04
CA ASN A 255 10.52 14.31 -6.17
C ASN A 255 10.27 13.87 -4.72
N ILE A 256 11.35 13.90 -3.94
CA ILE A 256 11.33 13.63 -2.51
C ILE A 256 11.56 14.96 -1.81
N LEU A 257 10.68 15.30 -0.89
CA LEU A 257 10.73 16.56 -0.15
C LEU A 257 10.82 16.26 1.34
N TYR A 258 11.61 17.03 2.09
CA TYR A 258 11.63 17.03 3.54
C TYR A 258 10.82 18.23 4.05
N THR A 259 9.83 17.98 4.91
CA THR A 259 8.82 18.98 5.32
C THR A 259 9.07 19.47 6.75
N ASP A 260 9.91 20.49 6.91
CA ASP A 260 10.25 21.06 8.23
C ASP A 260 10.82 22.50 8.12
N PRO A 261 10.03 23.58 8.27
CA PRO A 261 8.56 23.68 8.30
C PRO A 261 7.93 23.72 6.89
N SER A 262 8.72 23.98 5.86
CA SER A 262 8.29 24.01 4.45
C SER A 262 8.96 22.88 3.67
N PRO A 263 8.34 22.38 2.58
CA PRO A 263 8.92 21.32 1.77
C PRO A 263 10.21 21.79 1.07
N LEU A 264 11.33 21.15 1.36
CA LEU A 264 12.62 21.35 0.68
C LEU A 264 13.09 20.05 0.05
N ASN A 265 13.78 20.11 -1.09
CA ASN A 265 14.31 18.93 -1.76
C ASN A 265 15.74 18.56 -1.32
N TYR A 266 16.22 19.07 -0.18
CA TYR A 266 17.51 18.74 0.43
C TYR A 266 17.39 18.78 1.96
N ILE A 267 18.34 18.18 2.67
CA ILE A 267 18.44 18.22 4.14
C ILE A 267 19.63 19.08 4.58
N THR A 268 19.58 19.55 5.83
CA THR A 268 20.59 20.45 6.41
C THR A 268 21.23 19.81 7.65
N PRO A 269 22.51 20.05 7.94
CA PRO A 269 23.15 19.47 9.11
C PRO A 269 22.53 20.00 10.42
N VAL A 270 22.52 19.16 11.45
CA VAL A 270 22.02 19.45 12.78
C VAL A 270 23.19 19.67 13.72
N ALA A 271 23.29 20.86 14.30
CA ALA A 271 24.34 21.18 15.26
C ALA A 271 24.33 20.20 16.46
N PRO A 272 25.51 19.78 16.97
CA PRO A 272 26.85 20.27 16.63
C PRO A 272 27.49 19.58 15.40
N ASP A 273 26.83 18.56 14.84
CA ASP A 273 27.41 17.72 13.79
C ASP A 273 27.30 18.35 12.40
N GLN A 274 28.30 18.09 11.55
CA GLN A 274 28.22 18.35 10.11
C GLN A 274 27.84 17.06 9.38
N PHE A 275 27.49 17.14 8.10
CA PHE A 275 27.35 15.94 7.28
C PHE A 275 28.73 15.32 6.97
N PRO A 276 28.80 14.00 6.71
CA PRO A 276 30.04 13.38 6.25
C PRO A 276 30.51 13.96 4.91
N THR A 277 31.83 13.98 4.70
CA THR A 277 32.49 14.43 3.47
C THR A 277 33.13 13.25 2.74
N PRO A 278 32.32 12.40 2.07
CA PRO A 278 32.84 11.22 1.38
C PRO A 278 33.73 11.62 0.21
N ALA A 279 34.70 10.76 -0.12
CA ALA A 279 35.57 10.95 -1.30
C ALA A 279 34.79 10.77 -2.62
N ASP A 280 33.71 9.99 -2.58
CA ASP A 280 32.84 9.76 -3.73
C ASP A 280 31.69 10.80 -3.76
N PRO A 281 31.59 11.62 -4.84
CA PRO A 281 30.53 12.60 -5.01
C PRO A 281 29.11 12.02 -4.92
N ASP A 282 28.89 10.77 -5.35
CA ASP A 282 27.56 10.13 -5.35
C ASP A 282 27.02 9.92 -3.91
N TYR A 283 27.92 9.87 -2.92
CA TYR A 283 27.58 9.70 -1.51
C TYR A 283 27.45 11.02 -0.75
N THR A 284 27.73 12.16 -1.39
CA THR A 284 27.63 13.48 -0.75
C THR A 284 26.17 13.79 -0.39
N VAL A 285 25.95 14.28 0.84
CA VAL A 285 24.63 14.66 1.35
C VAL A 285 24.42 16.17 1.36
N ALA A 286 25.48 16.93 1.64
CA ALA A 286 25.43 18.38 1.66
C ALA A 286 25.01 18.95 0.30
N ASP A 287 24.09 19.91 0.30
CA ASP A 287 23.59 20.63 -0.88
C ASP A 287 23.16 19.73 -2.06
N THR A 288 22.71 18.50 -1.74
CA THR A 288 22.36 17.48 -2.73
C THR A 288 20.86 17.23 -2.73
N PRO A 289 20.19 17.19 -3.90
CA PRO A 289 18.78 16.83 -3.99
C PRO A 289 18.47 15.46 -3.39
N LEU A 290 17.33 15.32 -2.73
CA LEU A 290 16.95 14.11 -2.02
C LEU A 290 16.83 12.88 -2.92
N LEU A 291 16.48 13.05 -4.20
CA LEU A 291 16.49 11.95 -5.17
C LEU A 291 17.88 11.29 -5.26
N ARG A 292 18.93 12.09 -5.36
CA ARG A 292 20.32 11.60 -5.33
C ARG A 292 20.74 11.13 -3.94
N VAL A 293 20.28 11.81 -2.87
CA VAL A 293 20.52 11.32 -1.50
C VAL A 293 19.98 9.90 -1.34
N PHE A 294 18.80 9.57 -1.87
CA PHE A 294 18.18 8.24 -1.77
C PHE A 294 18.52 7.28 -2.92
N ASN A 295 19.55 7.57 -3.73
CA ASN A 295 20.03 6.66 -4.79
C ASN A 295 18.92 6.30 -5.81
N VAL A 296 18.13 7.30 -6.22
CA VAL A 296 17.07 7.18 -7.26
C VAL A 296 17.18 8.23 -8.37
N ASP A 297 18.34 8.91 -8.47
CA ASP A 297 18.74 9.85 -9.52
C ASP A 297 20.25 9.74 -9.71
N ARG A 298 20.65 8.93 -10.70
CA ARG A 298 22.05 8.61 -11.05
C ARG A 298 22.25 8.44 -12.55
N LEU A 299 21.17 8.34 -13.29
CA LEU A 299 21.22 8.12 -14.73
C LEU A 299 20.83 9.41 -15.43
N ASN A 300 21.07 9.42 -16.72
CA ASN A 300 20.45 10.40 -17.61
C ASN A 300 19.11 9.86 -18.14
N TYR A 301 18.42 10.68 -18.92
CA TYR A 301 17.18 10.31 -19.59
C TYR A 301 17.25 9.02 -20.46
N THR A 302 18.43 8.64 -20.98
CA THR A 302 18.63 7.40 -21.74
C THR A 302 18.97 6.19 -20.87
N ASN A 303 18.92 6.34 -19.55
CA ASN A 303 19.29 5.36 -18.53
C ASN A 303 20.79 5.00 -18.50
N ASP A 304 21.65 5.87 -19.04
CA ASP A 304 23.09 5.71 -18.92
C ASP A 304 23.60 6.41 -17.64
N PRO A 305 24.57 5.83 -16.92
CA PRO A 305 25.13 6.46 -15.72
C PRO A 305 25.71 7.86 -15.98
N GLN A 306 25.27 8.84 -15.19
CA GLN A 306 25.73 10.22 -15.23
C GLN A 306 26.14 10.68 -13.84
N THR A 307 27.35 11.20 -13.69
CA THR A 307 27.82 11.74 -12.41
C THR A 307 26.91 12.87 -11.94
N GLY A 308 26.38 12.74 -10.72
CA GLY A 308 25.48 13.73 -10.13
C GLY A 308 24.01 13.62 -10.58
N GLY A 309 23.67 12.66 -11.45
CA GLY A 309 22.32 12.48 -11.98
C GLY A 309 21.91 13.55 -13.00
N ASP A 310 20.71 13.43 -13.56
CA ASP A 310 20.10 14.45 -14.42
C ASP A 310 19.09 15.35 -13.67
N GLY A 311 18.89 15.10 -12.37
CA GLY A 311 18.00 15.86 -11.51
C GLY A 311 16.55 15.36 -11.54
N PHE A 312 16.27 14.28 -12.28
CA PHE A 312 14.98 13.62 -12.33
C PHE A 312 15.07 12.22 -11.74
N PHE A 313 13.91 11.67 -11.41
CA PHE A 313 13.83 10.29 -10.95
C PHE A 313 14.16 9.34 -12.10
N ASP A 314 15.06 8.39 -11.84
CA ASP A 314 15.43 7.35 -12.80
C ASP A 314 14.23 6.43 -13.07
N PHE A 315 13.59 6.52 -14.24
CA PHE A 315 12.43 5.69 -14.59
C PHE A 315 12.87 4.41 -15.31
N ILE A 316 13.09 3.34 -14.54
CA ILE A 316 13.45 2.02 -15.05
C ILE A 316 12.34 1.03 -14.73
N PRO A 317 11.51 0.65 -15.72
CA PRO A 317 10.46 -0.34 -15.53
C PRO A 317 11.01 -1.65 -14.95
N GLY A 318 10.37 -2.14 -13.89
CA GLY A 318 10.75 -3.36 -13.17
C GLY A 318 11.82 -3.16 -12.10
N LEU A 319 12.52 -2.02 -12.06
CA LEU A 319 13.60 -1.77 -11.10
C LEU A 319 13.27 -0.64 -10.12
N THR A 320 13.01 0.55 -10.65
CA THR A 320 12.66 1.74 -9.86
C THR A 320 11.16 2.07 -9.96
N VAL A 321 10.47 1.50 -10.95
CA VAL A 321 9.03 1.70 -11.13
C VAL A 321 8.35 0.42 -11.63
N ASP A 322 7.23 0.06 -11.01
CA ASP A 322 6.23 -0.83 -11.61
C ASP A 322 5.27 0.04 -12.42
N ALA A 323 5.57 0.20 -13.71
CA ALA A 323 4.78 1.03 -14.60
C ALA A 323 3.35 0.50 -14.78
N GLN A 324 3.13 -0.81 -14.68
CA GLN A 324 1.81 -1.41 -14.91
C GLN A 324 0.85 -1.07 -13.77
N ASN A 325 1.29 -1.27 -12.51
CA ASN A 325 0.44 -1.10 -11.33
C ASN A 325 0.68 0.23 -10.59
N GLY A 326 1.51 1.10 -11.15
CA GLY A 326 1.80 2.43 -10.63
C GLY A 326 2.47 2.42 -9.26
N ARG A 327 3.63 1.76 -9.14
CA ARG A 327 4.38 1.73 -7.87
C ARG A 327 5.79 2.24 -8.09
N ILE A 328 6.29 3.01 -7.13
CA ILE A 328 7.67 3.50 -7.07
C ILE A 328 8.45 2.55 -6.16
N ILE A 329 9.63 2.14 -6.61
CA ILE A 329 10.49 1.18 -5.95
C ILE A 329 11.82 1.87 -5.66
N PHE A 330 12.18 1.97 -4.39
CA PHE A 330 13.51 2.47 -4.02
C PHE A 330 14.56 1.37 -4.20
N THR A 331 15.78 1.76 -4.59
CA THR A 331 16.89 0.84 -4.87
C THR A 331 17.57 0.26 -3.63
N THR A 332 17.03 0.56 -2.45
CA THR A 332 17.50 0.12 -1.13
C THR A 332 16.34 -0.45 -0.33
N ALA A 333 16.58 -1.42 0.55
CA ALA A 333 15.55 -2.09 1.35
C ALA A 333 14.92 -1.16 2.40
N GLU A 334 15.73 -0.31 3.02
CA GLU A 334 15.29 0.66 4.04
C GLU A 334 15.78 2.09 3.72
N PRO A 335 15.24 2.76 2.68
CA PRO A 335 15.74 4.06 2.21
C PRO A 335 15.74 5.14 3.31
N PHE A 336 14.67 5.25 4.08
CA PHE A 336 14.53 6.24 5.15
C PHE A 336 15.09 5.76 6.51
N GLY A 337 15.51 4.49 6.58
CA GLY A 337 15.98 3.83 7.79
C GLY A 337 17.48 3.62 7.71
N GLU A 338 17.87 2.35 7.55
CA GLU A 338 19.26 1.93 7.57
C GLU A 338 20.13 2.61 6.50
N TYR A 339 19.61 2.80 5.29
CA TYR A 339 20.38 3.45 4.22
C TYR A 339 20.77 4.90 4.60
N LEU A 340 19.81 5.66 5.14
CA LEU A 340 20.07 7.03 5.59
C LEU A 340 20.95 7.05 6.86
N TYR A 341 20.83 6.04 7.71
CA TYR A 341 21.70 5.87 8.87
C TYR A 341 23.16 5.72 8.46
N ASP A 342 23.44 4.83 7.51
CA ASP A 342 24.78 4.59 6.98
C ASP A 342 25.31 5.84 6.26
N LYS A 343 24.46 6.50 5.46
CA LYS A 343 24.84 7.69 4.69
C LYS A 343 25.16 8.93 5.55
N LEU A 344 24.62 8.99 6.76
CA LEU A 344 24.85 10.08 7.72
C LEU A 344 25.91 9.74 8.79
N ALA A 345 26.54 8.57 8.73
CA ALA A 345 27.55 8.15 9.70
C ALA A 345 28.82 9.00 9.59
N LEU A 346 29.37 9.44 10.72
CA LEU A 346 30.61 10.23 10.80
C LEU A 346 31.84 9.39 11.11
N ALA A 347 31.63 8.22 11.73
CA ALA A 347 32.67 7.28 12.10
C ALA A 347 32.07 5.86 12.13
N PRO A 348 32.90 4.83 11.94
CA PRO A 348 32.49 3.44 12.17
C PRO A 348 32.20 3.20 13.66
N GLY A 349 31.22 2.35 13.97
CA GLY A 349 30.97 1.86 15.34
C GLY A 349 29.61 2.19 15.95
N GLY A 350 28.69 2.82 15.21
CA GLY A 350 27.30 2.96 15.65
C GLY A 350 26.49 1.67 15.49
N ASN A 351 25.37 1.57 16.21
CA ASN A 351 24.43 0.46 16.11
C ASN A 351 23.03 0.92 15.65
N TYR A 352 22.66 0.63 14.39
CA TYR A 352 21.32 0.89 13.85
C TYR A 352 20.22 0.14 14.62
N ALA A 353 20.53 -1.05 15.14
CA ALA A 353 19.57 -1.90 15.83
C ALA A 353 19.19 -1.35 17.22
N ASP A 354 19.96 -0.42 17.81
CA ASP A 354 19.64 0.17 19.12
C ASP A 354 18.35 1.02 19.07
N PRO A 355 17.27 0.60 19.76
CA PRO A 355 16.01 1.32 19.76
C PRO A 355 16.04 2.60 20.60
N THR A 356 17.07 2.80 21.44
CA THR A 356 17.16 3.97 22.33
C THR A 356 17.72 5.22 21.64
N GLU A 357 18.30 5.05 20.44
CA GLU A 357 18.96 6.13 19.68
C GLU A 357 19.96 6.91 20.54
N GLY A 358 20.69 6.18 21.39
CA GLY A 358 21.55 6.73 22.43
C GLY A 358 22.87 7.32 21.91
N PRO A 359 23.56 8.12 22.74
CA PRO A 359 24.89 8.63 22.41
C PRO A 359 25.87 7.48 22.11
N GLY A 360 26.60 7.59 21.00
CA GLY A 360 27.52 6.55 20.51
C GLY A 360 26.92 5.65 19.43
N ASN A 361 25.60 5.45 19.43
CA ASN A 361 24.89 4.71 18.37
C ASN A 361 24.32 5.64 17.29
N TYR A 362 23.86 6.84 17.67
CA TYR A 362 23.31 7.83 16.75
C TYR A 362 24.00 9.19 16.95
N ASN A 363 24.33 9.87 15.85
CA ASN A 363 24.72 11.28 15.84
C ASN A 363 23.51 12.21 15.70
N ALA A 364 23.70 13.52 15.80
CA ALA A 364 22.60 14.50 15.77
C ALA A 364 21.82 14.49 14.45
N ASN A 365 22.51 14.27 13.32
CA ASN A 365 21.87 14.14 12.00
C ASN A 365 21.03 12.86 11.92
N GLN A 366 21.61 11.73 12.29
CA GLN A 366 20.93 10.43 12.27
C GLN A 366 19.68 10.45 13.16
N LYS A 367 19.79 11.03 14.36
CA LYS A 367 18.66 11.15 15.29
C LYS A 367 17.48 11.95 14.71
N LYS A 368 17.76 13.00 13.93
CA LYS A 368 16.71 13.81 13.29
C LYS A 368 16.09 13.12 12.08
N TYR A 369 16.90 12.49 11.23
CA TYR A 369 16.47 12.08 9.89
C TYR A 369 16.16 10.58 9.75
N VAL A 370 16.80 9.70 10.51
CA VAL A 370 16.65 8.24 10.36
C VAL A 370 15.32 7.78 10.95
N PHE A 371 14.44 7.26 10.10
CA PHE A 371 13.10 6.80 10.47
C PHE A 371 13.04 5.28 10.67
N ARG A 372 13.79 4.76 11.65
CA ARG A 372 13.87 3.32 11.99
C ARG A 372 12.51 2.67 12.25
N LYS A 373 11.61 3.35 12.97
CA LYS A 373 10.28 2.80 13.32
C LYS A 373 9.44 2.43 12.10
N LEU A 374 9.65 3.08 10.95
CA LEU A 374 8.98 2.73 9.71
C LEU A 374 9.26 1.27 9.28
N TYR A 375 10.44 0.75 9.61
CA TYR A 375 10.91 -0.57 9.19
C TYR A 375 10.83 -1.61 10.30
N LYS A 376 11.10 -1.22 11.55
CA LYS A 376 11.19 -2.11 12.72
C LYS A 376 9.96 -2.11 13.62
N SER A 377 8.87 -1.44 13.21
CA SER A 377 7.62 -1.38 13.97
C SER A 377 6.42 -1.38 13.04
N THR A 378 5.21 -1.47 13.60
CA THR A 378 3.98 -1.48 12.80
C THR A 378 3.73 -0.12 12.17
N GLN A 379 2.98 -0.09 11.06
CA GLN A 379 2.58 1.17 10.43
C GLN A 379 1.84 2.10 11.40
N ALA A 380 1.01 1.54 12.28
CA ALA A 380 0.26 2.33 13.26
C ALA A 380 1.19 3.02 14.27
N ASP A 381 2.19 2.31 14.78
CA ASP A 381 3.17 2.87 15.71
C ASP A 381 4.09 3.89 15.03
N ALA A 382 4.51 3.62 13.79
CA ALA A 382 5.31 4.56 13.00
C ALA A 382 4.56 5.88 12.73
N LEU A 383 3.24 5.83 12.49
CA LEU A 383 2.42 7.03 12.30
C LEU A 383 2.35 7.93 13.54
N GLN A 384 2.50 7.36 14.74
CA GLN A 384 2.56 8.14 15.99
C GLN A 384 3.88 8.92 16.11
N ASP A 385 4.93 8.51 15.39
CA ASP A 385 6.22 9.20 15.35
C ASP A 385 6.24 10.35 14.33
N SER A 386 5.42 11.37 14.61
CA SER A 386 5.25 12.55 13.75
C SER A 386 6.51 13.41 13.59
N GLN A 387 7.51 13.23 14.45
CA GLN A 387 8.77 13.97 14.38
C GLN A 387 9.62 13.52 13.19
N LYS A 388 9.57 12.22 12.84
CA LYS A 388 10.36 11.63 11.75
C LYS A 388 9.56 11.41 10.47
N ASN A 389 8.23 11.35 10.56
CA ASN A 389 7.35 11.24 9.40
C ASN A 389 7.24 12.58 8.61
N LYS A 390 8.35 12.98 7.98
CA LYS A 390 8.52 14.30 7.30
C LYS A 390 8.94 14.20 5.84
N PHE A 391 9.36 13.02 5.37
CA PHE A 391 9.66 12.80 3.96
C PHE A 391 8.35 12.65 3.16
N GLN A 392 8.08 13.62 2.30
CA GLN A 392 6.93 13.64 1.41
C GLN A 392 7.36 13.22 0.00
N LEU A 393 6.69 12.21 -0.53
CA LEU A 393 6.83 11.76 -1.90
C LEU A 393 5.82 12.52 -2.77
N LYS A 394 6.29 13.32 -3.73
CA LYS A 394 5.43 14.16 -4.57
C LYS A 394 5.76 13.95 -6.03
N GLY A 395 4.75 13.80 -6.87
CA GLY A 395 4.95 13.64 -8.30
C GLY A 395 3.72 13.94 -9.14
N SER A 396 3.92 13.97 -10.45
CA SER A 396 2.90 14.01 -11.49
C SER A 396 3.21 12.93 -12.51
N PHE A 397 2.16 12.29 -13.03
CA PHE A 397 2.30 11.23 -14.01
C PHE A 397 1.22 11.34 -15.08
N LYS A 398 1.47 10.70 -16.21
CA LYS A 398 0.47 10.43 -17.24
C LYS A 398 0.33 8.91 -17.39
N SER A 399 -0.90 8.45 -17.59
CA SER A 399 -1.17 7.06 -17.99
C SER A 399 -1.14 6.95 -19.51
N THR A 400 -0.76 5.78 -20.04
CA THR A 400 -0.83 5.50 -21.47
C THR A 400 -2.29 5.35 -21.92
N GLY A 401 -2.96 6.48 -22.18
CA GLY A 401 -4.34 6.55 -22.66
C GLY A 401 -4.42 6.79 -24.17
N SER A 402 -4.99 5.84 -24.92
CA SER A 402 -5.10 5.89 -26.39
C SER A 402 -6.27 6.75 -26.92
N GLY A 403 -6.98 7.50 -26.08
CA GLY A 403 -8.31 8.07 -26.42
C GLY A 403 -8.52 9.55 -26.14
N GLY A 404 -7.45 10.31 -25.86
CA GLY A 404 -7.53 11.69 -25.40
C GLY A 404 -7.59 11.84 -23.88
N ILE A 405 -7.83 13.07 -23.42
CA ILE A 405 -7.88 13.44 -22.00
C ILE A 405 -9.21 12.95 -21.40
N SER A 406 -9.15 12.08 -20.39
CA SER A 406 -10.34 11.64 -19.66
C SER A 406 -10.84 12.74 -18.73
N LEU A 407 -12.15 12.99 -18.75
CA LEU A 407 -12.84 13.94 -17.86
C LEU A 407 -13.17 13.34 -16.49
N GLY A 408 -12.96 12.03 -16.30
CA GLY A 408 -13.32 11.33 -15.06
C GLY A 408 -14.82 11.24 -14.79
N ALA A 409 -15.67 11.53 -15.78
CA ALA A 409 -17.12 11.52 -15.70
C ALA A 409 -17.72 10.91 -16.97
N PHE A 410 -18.84 10.20 -16.85
CA PHE A 410 -19.59 9.67 -17.99
C PHE A 410 -20.86 10.47 -18.22
N ASN A 411 -21.34 10.52 -19.46
CA ASN A 411 -22.56 11.26 -19.84
C ASN A 411 -22.54 12.73 -19.41
N VAL A 412 -21.41 13.38 -19.69
CA VAL A 412 -21.19 14.81 -19.41
C VAL A 412 -22.21 15.66 -20.17
N PRO A 413 -22.86 16.66 -19.54
CA PRO A 413 -23.75 17.59 -20.23
C PRO A 413 -23.07 18.30 -21.40
N GLN A 414 -23.75 18.36 -22.55
CA GLN A 414 -23.23 19.02 -23.75
C GLN A 414 -22.97 20.51 -23.50
N GLY A 415 -21.83 21.03 -23.98
CA GLY A 415 -21.42 22.43 -23.82
C GLY A 415 -20.89 22.82 -22.43
N SER A 416 -20.80 21.87 -21.49
CA SER A 416 -20.24 22.12 -20.15
C SER A 416 -18.72 22.01 -20.08
N VAL A 417 -18.08 21.52 -21.15
CA VAL A 417 -16.64 21.28 -21.19
C VAL A 417 -15.92 22.50 -21.73
N VAL A 418 -15.14 23.15 -20.87
CA VAL A 418 -14.31 24.29 -21.22
C VAL A 418 -12.85 23.86 -21.17
N VAL A 419 -12.18 23.90 -22.32
CA VAL A 419 -10.76 23.57 -22.44
C VAL A 419 -9.96 24.86 -22.58
N THR A 420 -8.91 25.00 -21.80
CA THR A 420 -7.97 26.12 -21.89
C THR A 420 -6.55 25.60 -22.04
N ALA A 421 -5.73 26.29 -22.84
CA ALA A 421 -4.32 25.99 -23.01
C ALA A 421 -3.53 27.30 -23.01
N GLY A 422 -2.50 27.39 -22.15
CA GLY A 422 -1.68 28.61 -22.02
C GLY A 422 -2.48 29.88 -21.71
N GLY A 423 -3.60 29.76 -20.98
CA GLY A 423 -4.50 30.86 -20.66
C GLY A 423 -5.50 31.26 -21.76
N ARG A 424 -5.45 30.63 -22.94
CA ARG A 424 -6.45 30.81 -24.01
C ARG A 424 -7.51 29.72 -23.91
N THR A 425 -8.78 30.10 -23.93
CA THR A 425 -9.90 29.16 -24.14
C THR A 425 -9.88 28.65 -25.57
N LEU A 426 -9.87 27.33 -25.72
CA LEU A 426 -9.91 26.64 -27.00
C LEU A 426 -11.36 26.57 -27.53
N VAL A 427 -11.50 26.41 -28.85
CA VAL A 427 -12.82 26.33 -29.50
C VAL A 427 -13.18 24.88 -29.82
N GLU A 428 -14.28 24.39 -29.27
CA GLU A 428 -14.81 23.06 -29.58
C GLU A 428 -15.18 22.95 -31.07
N GLY A 429 -14.82 21.83 -31.70
CA GLY A 429 -15.00 21.55 -33.13
C GLY A 429 -13.87 22.08 -34.02
N GLN A 430 -13.02 22.98 -33.52
CA GLN A 430 -11.85 23.48 -34.23
C GLN A 430 -10.54 23.02 -33.57
N ASP A 431 -10.37 23.37 -32.29
CA ASP A 431 -9.13 23.12 -31.54
C ASP A 431 -9.20 21.76 -30.82
N TYR A 432 -10.40 21.31 -30.41
CA TYR A 432 -10.65 20.02 -29.75
C TYR A 432 -12.06 19.50 -30.03
N THR A 433 -12.30 18.22 -29.75
CA THR A 433 -13.62 17.57 -29.77
C THR A 433 -13.89 16.85 -28.47
N VAL A 434 -15.15 16.78 -28.05
CA VAL A 434 -15.57 16.11 -26.82
C VAL A 434 -16.46 14.91 -27.15
N ASN A 435 -16.11 13.74 -26.61
CA ASN A 435 -17.05 12.64 -26.52
C ASN A 435 -17.81 12.74 -25.20
N TYR A 436 -19.00 13.34 -25.23
CA TYR A 436 -19.83 13.56 -24.04
C TYR A 436 -20.32 12.26 -23.37
N GLN A 437 -20.47 11.17 -24.13
CA GLN A 437 -20.92 9.89 -23.57
C GLN A 437 -19.80 9.20 -22.79
N MET A 438 -18.61 9.09 -23.40
CA MET A 438 -17.44 8.48 -22.78
C MET A 438 -16.69 9.42 -21.83
N GLY A 439 -16.95 10.72 -21.90
CA GLY A 439 -16.28 11.74 -21.11
C GLY A 439 -14.82 11.92 -21.49
N THR A 440 -14.50 12.01 -22.78
CA THR A 440 -13.12 12.21 -23.25
C THR A 440 -13.00 13.44 -24.13
N VAL A 441 -11.86 14.12 -24.04
CA VAL A 441 -11.52 15.29 -24.86
C VAL A 441 -10.33 14.95 -25.75
N GLN A 442 -10.49 15.13 -27.05
CA GLN A 442 -9.44 14.94 -28.03
C GLN A 442 -9.02 16.28 -28.62
N ILE A 443 -7.73 16.59 -28.52
CA ILE A 443 -7.15 17.81 -29.11
C ILE A 443 -6.97 17.57 -30.62
N LEU A 444 -7.50 18.48 -31.43
CA LEU A 444 -7.41 18.44 -32.89
C LEU A 444 -6.24 19.27 -33.42
N ASP A 445 -5.88 20.35 -32.73
CA ASP A 445 -4.78 21.23 -33.15
C ASP A 445 -3.41 20.53 -32.94
N PRO A 446 -2.69 20.18 -34.03
CA PRO A 446 -1.39 19.49 -33.93
C PRO A 446 -0.32 20.33 -33.24
N SER A 447 -0.41 21.65 -33.34
CA SER A 447 0.56 22.55 -32.71
C SER A 447 0.41 22.54 -31.19
N LEU A 448 -0.83 22.55 -30.69
CA LEU A 448 -1.12 22.42 -29.26
C LEU A 448 -0.76 21.02 -28.75
N ALA A 449 -1.10 19.97 -29.50
CA ALA A 449 -0.77 18.59 -29.16
C ALA A 449 0.75 18.36 -29.00
N ALA A 450 1.58 19.03 -29.81
CA ALA A 450 3.03 18.91 -29.75
C ALA A 450 3.72 19.90 -28.79
N SER A 451 2.98 20.89 -28.25
CA SER A 451 3.57 22.03 -27.53
C SER A 451 3.97 21.78 -26.07
N ASN A 452 3.69 20.59 -25.50
CA ASN A 452 3.80 20.29 -24.06
C ASN A 452 3.15 21.35 -23.14
N SER A 453 2.24 22.17 -23.68
CA SER A 453 1.52 23.18 -22.91
C SER A 453 0.54 22.51 -21.95
N GLN A 454 0.39 23.09 -20.76
CA GLN A 454 -0.61 22.63 -19.80
C GLN A 454 -2.01 22.92 -20.36
N ILE A 455 -2.79 21.86 -20.53
CA ILE A 455 -4.19 21.91 -20.95
C ILE A 455 -5.04 21.68 -19.70
N GLU A 456 -5.85 22.67 -19.35
CA GLU A 456 -6.79 22.57 -18.23
C GLU A 456 -8.19 22.38 -18.78
N VAL A 457 -8.88 21.36 -18.27
CA VAL A 457 -10.24 21.03 -18.67
C VAL A 457 -11.16 21.18 -17.48
N SER A 458 -12.13 22.08 -17.60
CA SER A 458 -13.21 22.23 -16.62
C SER A 458 -14.45 21.53 -17.17
N VAL A 459 -15.13 20.76 -16.31
CA VAL A 459 -16.34 20.02 -16.66
C VAL A 459 -17.39 20.16 -15.58
N GLU A 460 -18.65 20.32 -15.97
CA GLU A 460 -19.79 20.18 -15.08
C GLU A 460 -20.24 18.72 -15.07
N ASN A 461 -20.30 18.09 -13.89
CA ASN A 461 -20.75 16.70 -13.76
C ASN A 461 -22.10 16.66 -13.02
N ASN A 462 -23.08 15.98 -13.62
CA ASN A 462 -24.42 15.78 -13.07
C ASN A 462 -24.56 14.49 -12.23
N SER A 463 -23.56 13.60 -12.26
CA SER A 463 -23.56 12.31 -11.57
C SER A 463 -23.09 12.43 -10.11
N THR A 464 -23.73 13.30 -9.33
CA THR A 464 -23.36 13.56 -7.94
C THR A 464 -24.30 12.86 -6.98
N PHE A 465 -23.87 11.71 -6.43
CA PHE A 465 -24.58 11.03 -5.35
C PHE A 465 -24.20 11.64 -3.99
N GLY A 466 -25.19 11.97 -3.16
CA GLY A 466 -24.95 12.43 -1.78
C GLY A 466 -24.36 13.83 -1.62
N GLN A 467 -24.60 14.76 -2.56
CA GLN A 467 -24.16 16.15 -2.41
C GLN A 467 -25.16 17.03 -1.66
N GLN A 468 -24.62 18.08 -1.05
CA GLN A 468 -25.39 19.17 -0.44
C GLN A 468 -26.32 19.82 -1.47
N THR A 469 -27.52 20.23 -1.06
CA THR A 469 -28.44 20.93 -1.97
C THR A 469 -27.84 22.29 -2.35
N ARG A 470 -27.65 22.51 -3.65
CA ARG A 470 -27.14 23.77 -4.21
C ARG A 470 -28.29 24.60 -4.76
N ARG A 471 -28.26 25.90 -4.51
CA ARG A 471 -29.13 26.89 -5.15
C ARG A 471 -28.27 27.84 -5.96
N PHE A 472 -28.50 27.86 -7.26
CA PHE A 472 -27.91 28.82 -8.18
C PHE A 472 -29.00 29.77 -8.66
N ALA A 473 -28.88 31.06 -8.34
CA ALA A 473 -29.84 32.09 -8.72
C ALA A 473 -29.11 33.33 -9.20
N GLY A 474 -29.53 33.89 -10.33
CA GLY A 474 -28.90 35.09 -10.86
C GLY A 474 -29.73 35.76 -11.94
N VAL A 475 -29.27 36.94 -12.32
CA VAL A 475 -29.81 37.75 -13.41
C VAL A 475 -28.62 38.23 -14.23
N ASN A 476 -28.68 38.04 -15.54
CA ASN A 476 -27.79 38.70 -16.49
C ASN A 476 -28.62 39.68 -17.33
N VAL A 477 -28.21 40.94 -17.35
CA VAL A 477 -28.86 42.01 -18.13
C VAL A 477 -27.93 42.40 -19.26
N GLU A 478 -28.36 42.16 -20.49
CA GLU A 478 -27.60 42.53 -21.69
C GLU A 478 -28.26 43.71 -22.39
N HIS A 479 -27.46 44.73 -22.70
CA HIS A 479 -27.87 45.87 -23.48
C HIS A 479 -27.07 45.96 -24.77
N LYS A 480 -27.79 45.78 -25.89
CA LYS A 480 -27.25 45.92 -27.25
C LYS A 480 -27.37 47.37 -27.71
N PHE A 481 -26.29 48.12 -27.59
CA PHE A 481 -26.24 49.52 -28.06
C PHE A 481 -26.20 49.63 -29.59
N SER A 482 -25.64 48.62 -30.27
CA SER A 482 -25.67 48.50 -31.73
C SER A 482 -25.48 47.04 -32.15
N ASP A 483 -25.60 46.74 -33.45
CA ASP A 483 -25.26 45.41 -34.00
C ASP A 483 -23.80 44.98 -33.74
N LYS A 484 -22.94 45.93 -33.37
CA LYS A 484 -21.51 45.74 -33.17
C LYS A 484 -21.06 45.89 -31.73
N PHE A 485 -21.91 46.35 -30.81
CA PHE A 485 -21.54 46.70 -29.44
C PHE A 485 -22.61 46.28 -28.43
N LEU A 486 -22.22 45.41 -27.50
CA LEU A 486 -23.04 44.89 -26.42
C LEU A 486 -22.31 45.04 -25.10
N VAL A 487 -23.04 45.46 -24.06
CA VAL A 487 -22.56 45.43 -22.68
C VAL A 487 -23.56 44.65 -21.85
N GLY A 488 -23.08 43.74 -21.02
CA GLY A 488 -23.90 43.01 -20.07
C GLY A 488 -23.43 43.22 -18.63
N GLY A 489 -24.36 43.00 -17.72
CA GLY A 489 -24.15 43.02 -16.27
C GLY A 489 -24.73 41.76 -15.67
N THR A 490 -23.89 40.98 -15.00
CA THR A 490 -24.25 39.70 -14.39
C THR A 490 -24.26 39.82 -12.87
N LEU A 491 -25.30 39.31 -12.22
CA LEU A 491 -25.36 39.10 -10.78
C LEU A 491 -25.81 37.66 -10.53
N ILE A 492 -24.94 36.85 -9.94
CA ILE A 492 -25.20 35.45 -9.65
C ILE A 492 -24.88 35.17 -8.19
N ASN A 493 -25.72 34.39 -7.53
CA ASN A 493 -25.49 33.83 -6.20
C ASN A 493 -25.55 32.30 -6.28
N MET A 494 -24.52 31.65 -5.73
CA MET A 494 -24.46 30.21 -5.52
C MET A 494 -24.40 29.95 -4.02
N SER A 495 -25.45 29.32 -3.49
CA SER A 495 -25.56 28.97 -2.08
C SER A 495 -25.72 27.47 -1.92
N GLU A 496 -24.88 26.89 -1.07
CA GLU A 496 -24.96 25.51 -0.63
C GLU A 496 -25.59 25.45 0.77
N ARG A 497 -26.36 24.40 1.01
CA ARG A 497 -26.94 24.13 2.32
C ARG A 497 -26.27 22.90 2.92
N PRO A 498 -25.66 23.02 4.11
CA PRO A 498 -25.00 21.88 4.76
C PRO A 498 -26.05 20.85 5.21
N PHE A 499 -25.62 19.59 5.35
CA PHE A 499 -26.48 18.51 5.82
C PHE A 499 -26.89 18.69 7.28
N THR A 500 -25.96 19.18 8.10
CA THR A 500 -26.11 19.45 9.53
C THR A 500 -25.62 20.87 9.83
N ASN A 501 -25.87 21.38 11.03
CA ASN A 501 -25.33 22.68 11.44
C ASN A 501 -23.87 22.60 11.91
N LYS A 502 -23.31 21.39 12.01
CA LYS A 502 -21.91 21.13 12.34
C LYS A 502 -21.19 20.73 11.06
N THR A 503 -20.46 21.67 10.49
CA THR A 503 -19.73 21.41 9.24
C THR A 503 -18.28 21.08 9.54
N ASN A 504 -17.84 19.91 9.09
CA ASN A 504 -16.45 19.46 9.23
C ASN A 504 -15.55 20.09 8.17
N TYR A 505 -14.26 20.18 8.47
CA TYR A 505 -13.25 20.70 7.56
C TYR A 505 -13.23 19.94 6.23
N GLY A 506 -13.24 20.67 5.11
CA GLY A 506 -13.32 20.13 3.75
C GLY A 506 -14.74 19.83 3.25
N GLN A 507 -15.76 20.04 4.08
CA GLN A 507 -17.18 19.91 3.70
C GLN A 507 -17.94 21.24 3.85
N GLU A 508 -17.22 22.37 3.88
CA GLU A 508 -17.78 23.71 4.08
C GLU A 508 -18.78 24.07 2.98
N SER A 509 -19.93 24.60 3.39
CA SER A 509 -20.93 25.09 2.45
C SER A 509 -20.65 26.54 2.08
N VAL A 510 -20.61 26.84 0.78
CA VAL A 510 -20.37 28.20 0.30
C VAL A 510 -21.66 28.98 0.07
N ASN A 511 -21.57 30.31 0.16
CA ASN A 511 -22.61 31.26 -0.24
C ASN A 511 -21.96 32.43 -0.97
N ASN A 512 -21.60 32.17 -2.22
CA ASN A 512 -20.80 33.05 -3.04
C ASN A 512 -21.69 33.91 -3.93
N THR A 513 -21.41 35.21 -4.00
CA THR A 513 -22.10 36.12 -4.93
C THR A 513 -21.11 36.75 -5.89
N ILE A 514 -21.33 36.58 -7.18
CA ILE A 514 -20.55 37.16 -8.27
C ILE A 514 -21.33 38.31 -8.88
N TYR A 515 -20.67 39.44 -9.05
CA TYR A 515 -21.16 40.58 -9.82
C TYR A 515 -20.16 40.84 -10.95
N GLY A 516 -20.60 40.87 -12.19
CA GLY A 516 -19.73 41.06 -13.34
C GLY A 516 -20.27 42.02 -14.37
N ILE A 517 -19.37 42.59 -15.16
CA ILE A 517 -19.66 43.40 -16.34
C ILE A 517 -18.89 42.78 -17.50
N ASN A 518 -19.59 42.47 -18.58
CA ASN A 518 -18.99 41.99 -19.82
C ASN A 518 -19.26 42.97 -20.96
N THR A 519 -18.32 43.09 -21.88
CA THR A 519 -18.41 43.98 -23.04
C THR A 519 -17.93 43.22 -24.27
N THR A 520 -18.72 43.25 -25.33
CA THR A 520 -18.38 42.64 -26.62
C THR A 520 -18.50 43.70 -27.70
N TYR A 521 -17.42 43.89 -28.46
CA TYR A 521 -17.37 44.73 -29.64
C TYR A 521 -16.87 43.89 -30.83
N SER A 522 -17.56 43.93 -31.97
CA SER A 522 -17.13 43.21 -33.17
C SER A 522 -17.46 43.99 -34.43
N THR A 523 -16.47 44.19 -35.31
CA THR A 523 -16.65 44.85 -36.60
C THR A 523 -15.76 44.25 -37.67
N GLU A 524 -16.25 44.24 -38.91
CA GLU A 524 -15.42 43.99 -40.09
C GLU A 524 -14.44 45.15 -40.29
N VAL A 525 -13.20 44.82 -40.68
CA VAL A 525 -12.13 45.77 -40.98
C VAL A 525 -11.59 45.48 -42.39
N PRO A 526 -12.25 46.01 -43.46
CA PRO A 526 -11.83 45.78 -44.84
C PRO A 526 -10.42 46.28 -45.15
N PHE A 527 -9.88 47.18 -44.32
CA PHE A 527 -8.48 47.61 -44.41
C PHE A 527 -7.51 46.43 -44.22
N PHE A 528 -7.78 45.51 -43.31
CA PHE A 528 -6.92 44.34 -43.08
C PHE A 528 -7.01 43.34 -44.23
N THR A 529 -8.20 43.07 -44.78
CA THR A 529 -8.33 42.23 -45.99
C THR A 529 -7.53 42.82 -47.15
N ARG A 530 -7.64 44.14 -47.37
CA ARG A 530 -6.85 44.82 -48.41
C ARG A 530 -5.35 44.83 -48.13
N LEU A 531 -4.93 44.85 -46.86
CA LEU A 531 -3.51 44.79 -46.49
C LEU A 531 -2.94 43.40 -46.79
N VAL A 532 -3.69 42.34 -46.49
CA VAL A 532 -3.31 40.95 -46.80
C VAL A 532 -3.18 40.74 -48.32
N ASN A 533 -4.10 41.28 -49.11
CA ASN A 533 -4.04 41.21 -50.58
C ASN A 533 -2.88 42.02 -51.21
N LYS A 534 -2.10 42.76 -50.42
CA LYS A 534 -0.84 43.39 -50.88
C LYS A 534 0.37 42.46 -50.74
N LEU A 535 0.24 41.32 -50.08
CA LEU A 535 1.31 40.32 -50.01
C LEU A 535 1.40 39.58 -51.34
N PRO A 536 2.61 39.28 -51.84
CA PRO A 536 2.76 38.53 -53.08
C PRO A 536 2.11 37.15 -52.96
N ASN A 537 1.38 36.73 -54.00
CA ASN A 537 0.68 35.45 -54.11
C ASN A 537 -0.55 35.25 -53.17
N MET A 538 -1.18 36.34 -52.70
CA MET A 538 -2.41 36.30 -51.89
C MET A 538 -3.55 37.05 -52.58
N ASP A 539 -4.70 36.40 -52.78
CA ASP A 539 -5.93 37.02 -53.27
C ASP A 539 -7.12 36.40 -52.52
N THR A 540 -7.60 37.10 -51.48
CA THR A 540 -8.72 36.63 -50.65
C THR A 540 -9.79 37.70 -50.49
N ASP A 541 -11.04 37.29 -50.68
CA ASP A 541 -12.25 38.10 -50.43
C ASP A 541 -12.88 37.80 -49.06
N VAL A 542 -12.23 36.96 -48.24
CA VAL A 542 -12.72 36.63 -46.90
C VAL A 542 -12.66 37.87 -46.00
N PRO A 543 -13.79 38.30 -45.38
CA PRO A 543 -13.80 39.47 -44.51
C PRO A 543 -12.88 39.31 -43.29
N SER A 544 -12.03 40.31 -43.05
CA SER A 544 -11.26 40.39 -41.80
C SER A 544 -12.13 40.97 -40.69
N ASN A 545 -12.20 40.27 -39.56
CA ASN A 545 -12.97 40.70 -38.39
C ASN A 545 -12.04 41.15 -37.25
N PHE A 546 -12.37 42.28 -36.64
CA PHE A 546 -11.80 42.69 -35.37
C PHE A 546 -12.87 42.53 -34.29
N SER A 547 -12.56 41.70 -33.28
CA SER A 547 -13.42 41.54 -32.11
C SER A 547 -12.64 41.81 -30.84
N PHE A 548 -13.29 42.49 -29.90
CA PHE A 548 -12.80 42.75 -28.57
C PHE A 548 -13.84 42.26 -27.57
N ARG A 549 -13.39 41.46 -26.61
CA ARG A 549 -14.20 40.99 -25.49
C ARG A 549 -13.47 41.36 -24.20
N GLY A 550 -14.18 41.97 -23.28
CA GLY A 550 -13.70 42.28 -21.95
C GLY A 550 -14.69 41.83 -20.90
N GLU A 551 -14.20 41.26 -19.81
CA GLU A 551 -15.02 40.84 -18.68
C GLU A 551 -14.31 41.23 -17.38
N ILE A 552 -15.08 41.77 -16.44
CA ILE A 552 -14.66 42.04 -15.08
C ILE A 552 -15.68 41.39 -14.17
N ALA A 553 -15.25 40.50 -13.29
CA ALA A 553 -16.09 39.85 -12.29
C ALA A 553 -15.49 40.04 -10.90
N TYR A 554 -16.35 40.38 -9.94
CA TYR A 554 -16.01 40.45 -8.53
C TYR A 554 -16.75 39.36 -7.77
N LEU A 555 -15.99 38.48 -7.11
CA LEU A 555 -16.51 37.44 -6.23
C LEU A 555 -16.54 37.98 -4.79
N LYS A 556 -17.73 38.04 -4.21
CA LYS A 556 -17.93 38.19 -2.77
C LYS A 556 -18.16 36.81 -2.16
N PRO A 557 -17.13 36.19 -1.53
CA PRO A 557 -17.31 34.92 -0.87
C PRO A 557 -18.16 35.07 0.39
N GLY A 558 -18.88 34.02 0.73
CA GLY A 558 -19.66 33.93 1.96
C GLY A 558 -19.78 32.49 2.42
N ALA A 559 -20.12 32.31 3.69
CA ALA A 559 -20.47 31.01 4.26
C ALA A 559 -21.99 30.87 4.31
N SER A 560 -22.47 29.63 4.47
CA SER A 560 -23.88 29.39 4.77
C SER A 560 -24.26 30.06 6.11
N LYS A 561 -25.56 30.25 6.32
CA LYS A 561 -26.08 30.70 7.62
C LYS A 561 -26.41 29.53 8.54
N ALA A 562 -26.52 28.33 7.97
CA ALA A 562 -26.92 27.12 8.69
C ALA A 562 -25.76 26.48 9.47
N ASP A 563 -24.52 26.72 9.07
CA ASP A 563 -23.28 26.24 9.71
C ASP A 563 -22.62 27.30 10.61
N GLN A 564 -23.36 28.36 10.97
CA GLN A 564 -22.86 29.38 11.88
C GLN A 564 -23.04 28.97 13.34
N PHE A 565 -21.98 29.09 14.13
CA PHE A 565 -22.03 28.96 15.58
C PHE A 565 -21.89 30.35 16.19
N ASN A 566 -22.84 30.75 17.04
CA ASN A 566 -22.89 32.11 17.62
C ASN A 566 -22.83 33.25 16.60
N GLY A 567 -23.33 33.03 15.37
CA GLY A 567 -23.34 34.02 14.29
C GLY A 567 -22.02 34.11 13.50
N GLU A 568 -21.05 33.24 13.81
CA GLU A 568 -19.77 33.16 13.11
C GLU A 568 -19.70 31.88 12.26
N ALA A 569 -19.16 32.01 11.05
CA ALA A 569 -18.90 30.86 10.19
C ALA A 569 -17.90 29.93 10.88
N THR A 570 -18.35 28.73 11.23
CA THR A 570 -17.58 27.80 12.05
C THR A 570 -17.34 26.51 11.28
N THR A 571 -16.11 26.02 11.36
CA THR A 571 -15.71 24.72 10.81
C THR A 571 -15.04 23.93 11.89
N TYR A 572 -15.49 22.68 12.04
CA TYR A 572 -14.94 21.75 13.00
C TYR A 572 -13.73 21.07 12.36
N VAL A 573 -12.54 21.33 12.91
CA VAL A 573 -11.33 20.59 12.53
C VAL A 573 -11.43 19.14 13.03
N ASP A 574 -11.99 18.96 14.23
CA ASP A 574 -12.40 17.68 14.79
C ASP A 574 -13.58 17.94 15.76
N ASP A 575 -14.65 17.17 15.64
CA ASP A 575 -15.83 17.22 16.51
C ASP A 575 -15.89 16.05 17.52
N PHE A 576 -14.91 15.15 17.46
CA PHE A 576 -14.79 13.90 18.23
C PHE A 576 -15.97 12.93 18.08
N GLU A 577 -16.92 13.16 17.17
CA GLU A 577 -18.10 12.30 17.01
C GLU A 577 -17.72 10.95 16.40
N GLY A 578 -16.72 10.93 15.52
CA GLY A 578 -16.14 9.72 14.92
C GLY A 578 -14.98 9.09 15.71
N SER A 579 -14.66 9.58 16.92
CA SER A 579 -13.49 9.13 17.69
C SER A 579 -13.63 7.71 18.27
N GLN A 580 -14.87 7.22 18.38
CA GLN A 580 -15.16 5.89 18.90
C GLN A 580 -15.78 5.02 17.80
N THR A 581 -15.19 3.85 17.59
CA THR A 581 -15.77 2.80 16.74
C THR A 581 -16.15 1.63 17.65
N THR A 582 -17.38 1.15 17.52
CA THR A 582 -17.85 0.00 18.29
C THR A 582 -17.84 -1.24 17.40
N ILE A 583 -17.32 -2.34 17.94
CA ILE A 583 -17.40 -3.67 17.31
C ILE A 583 -18.38 -4.49 18.15
N ASP A 584 -19.52 -4.86 17.57
CA ASP A 584 -20.54 -5.62 18.28
C ASP A 584 -20.13 -7.10 18.42
N MET A 585 -19.93 -7.55 19.66
CA MET A 585 -19.64 -8.96 19.99
C MET A 585 -20.83 -9.70 20.62
N ARG A 586 -22.04 -9.12 20.61
CA ARG A 586 -23.22 -9.72 21.25
C ARG A 586 -23.85 -10.87 20.47
N SER A 587 -23.43 -11.09 19.21
CA SER A 587 -23.97 -12.15 18.38
C SER A 587 -23.67 -13.54 18.96
N VAL A 588 -24.70 -14.21 19.48
CA VAL A 588 -24.62 -15.54 20.12
C VAL A 588 -23.98 -16.58 19.21
N SER A 589 -24.31 -16.56 17.91
CA SER A 589 -23.77 -17.50 16.93
C SER A 589 -22.28 -17.32 16.64
N GLY A 590 -21.70 -16.17 17.00
CA GLY A 590 -20.27 -15.93 16.93
C GLY A 590 -19.48 -16.58 18.06
N TRP A 591 -20.14 -17.03 19.13
CA TRP A 591 -19.50 -17.67 20.27
C TRP A 591 -19.53 -19.19 20.15
N SER A 592 -18.42 -19.81 20.54
CA SER A 592 -18.28 -21.26 20.60
C SER A 592 -17.64 -21.68 21.93
N LEU A 593 -17.68 -22.97 22.23
CA LEU A 593 -17.09 -23.49 23.46
C LEU A 593 -15.56 -23.28 23.43
N SER A 594 -15.02 -22.62 24.45
CA SER A 594 -13.59 -22.39 24.55
C SER A 594 -12.81 -23.64 24.97
N SER A 595 -11.52 -23.65 24.65
CA SER A 595 -10.56 -24.53 25.33
C SER A 595 -10.50 -24.23 26.83
N VAL A 596 -9.91 -25.15 27.60
CA VAL A 596 -9.71 -24.92 29.04
C VAL A 596 -8.70 -23.79 29.20
N PRO A 597 -9.06 -22.68 29.86
CA PRO A 597 -8.18 -21.52 29.96
C PRO A 597 -6.96 -21.85 30.83
N VAL A 598 -5.82 -21.22 30.49
CA VAL A 598 -4.60 -21.27 31.28
C VAL A 598 -4.50 -19.97 32.09
N PHE A 599 -4.28 -20.08 33.40
CA PHE A 599 -4.03 -18.93 34.29
C PHE A 599 -3.28 -19.37 35.54
N ALA A 600 -2.87 -18.42 36.39
CA ALA A 600 -2.07 -18.72 37.58
C ALA A 600 -2.71 -19.83 38.45
N GLY A 601 -2.00 -20.96 38.61
CA GLY A 601 -2.46 -22.13 39.37
C GLY A 601 -3.32 -23.14 38.60
N VAL A 602 -3.64 -22.87 37.33
CA VAL A 602 -4.36 -23.80 36.45
C VAL A 602 -3.57 -24.02 35.16
N SER A 603 -2.90 -25.18 35.12
CA SER A 603 -2.27 -25.71 33.91
C SER A 603 -3.00 -26.99 33.52
N PRO A 604 -3.96 -26.95 32.58
CA PRO A 604 -4.66 -28.16 32.14
C PRO A 604 -3.64 -29.15 31.56
N PRO A 605 -3.76 -30.45 31.89
CA PRO A 605 -2.89 -31.47 31.30
C PRO A 605 -3.14 -31.57 29.80
N SER A 606 -2.06 -31.74 29.03
CA SER A 606 -2.13 -31.96 27.60
C SER A 606 -2.51 -33.41 27.30
N ASN A 607 -3.37 -33.62 26.30
CA ASN A 607 -3.82 -34.94 25.85
C ASN A 607 -4.40 -35.83 26.98
N ASP A 608 -5.08 -35.22 27.95
CA ASP A 608 -5.73 -35.90 29.06
C ASP A 608 -7.19 -35.45 29.20
N LEU A 609 -8.10 -36.43 29.30
CA LEU A 609 -9.52 -36.23 29.55
C LEU A 609 -9.81 -35.39 30.80
N SER A 610 -8.93 -35.46 31.81
CA SER A 610 -9.08 -34.74 33.08
C SER A 610 -9.08 -33.22 32.92
N ALA A 611 -8.52 -32.69 31.83
CA ALA A 611 -8.55 -31.25 31.52
C ALA A 611 -9.98 -30.69 31.49
N GLY A 612 -10.95 -31.48 31.03
CA GLY A 612 -12.36 -31.07 30.91
C GLY A 612 -13.18 -31.19 32.19
N TYR A 613 -12.68 -31.83 33.27
CA TYR A 613 -13.50 -32.19 34.44
C TYR A 613 -14.08 -31.01 35.19
N LYS A 614 -13.46 -29.83 35.09
CA LYS A 614 -13.90 -28.60 35.76
C LYS A 614 -14.80 -27.71 34.89
N ARG A 615 -15.22 -28.17 33.71
CA ARG A 615 -16.10 -27.40 32.82
C ARG A 615 -17.56 -27.48 33.31
N SER A 616 -18.15 -26.34 33.66
CA SER A 616 -19.57 -26.24 34.02
C SER A 616 -20.48 -26.19 32.78
N LYS A 617 -21.78 -26.41 32.97
CA LYS A 617 -22.81 -26.36 31.91
C LYS A 617 -23.20 -24.91 31.57
N LEU A 618 -22.24 -24.10 31.14
CA LEU A 618 -22.52 -22.76 30.63
C LEU A 618 -23.38 -22.86 29.35
N ALA A 619 -24.43 -22.05 29.27
CA ALA A 619 -25.23 -21.86 28.07
C ALA A 619 -25.30 -20.36 27.75
N TRP A 620 -25.02 -19.99 26.51
CA TRP A 620 -25.17 -18.63 25.99
C TRP A 620 -26.25 -18.64 24.92
N TYR A 621 -27.21 -17.74 25.05
CA TYR A 621 -28.35 -17.64 24.13
C TYR A 621 -28.99 -16.26 24.22
N THR A 622 -29.74 -15.92 23.19
CA THR A 622 -30.72 -14.83 23.19
C THR A 622 -32.10 -15.46 23.20
N ILE A 623 -33.00 -14.96 24.05
CA ILE A 623 -34.40 -15.40 24.02
C ILE A 623 -35.01 -14.90 22.71
N ASP A 624 -35.49 -15.83 21.90
CA ASP A 624 -36.05 -15.52 20.59
C ASP A 624 -37.25 -14.57 20.73
N PRO A 625 -37.41 -13.55 19.86
CA PRO A 625 -38.53 -12.62 19.91
C PRO A 625 -39.92 -13.29 19.96
N SER A 626 -40.07 -14.50 19.41
CA SER A 626 -41.32 -15.28 19.45
C SER A 626 -41.82 -15.58 20.87
N PHE A 627 -40.94 -15.65 21.86
CA PHE A 627 -41.34 -15.82 23.26
C PHE A 627 -42.02 -14.56 23.82
N TYR A 628 -41.75 -13.38 23.29
CA TYR A 628 -42.37 -12.13 23.78
C TYR A 628 -43.67 -11.77 23.06
N VAL A 629 -44.12 -12.61 22.12
CA VAL A 629 -45.35 -12.42 21.38
C VAL A 629 -46.41 -13.37 21.95
N PRO A 630 -47.48 -12.86 22.61
CA PRO A 630 -48.44 -13.72 23.31
C PRO A 630 -49.10 -14.81 22.45
N SER A 631 -49.21 -14.59 21.14
CA SER A 631 -49.82 -15.53 20.19
C SER A 631 -48.89 -16.67 19.74
N SER A 632 -47.60 -16.62 20.05
CA SER A 632 -46.61 -17.64 19.68
C SER A 632 -45.90 -18.25 20.89
N LEU A 633 -46.46 -18.06 22.08
CA LEU A 633 -45.88 -18.57 23.30
C LEU A 633 -45.99 -20.11 23.33
N PRO A 634 -44.88 -20.86 23.46
CA PRO A 634 -44.95 -22.31 23.56
C PRO A 634 -45.70 -22.77 24.82
N ASP A 635 -46.38 -23.92 24.72
CA ASP A 635 -47.09 -24.54 25.84
C ASP A 635 -46.13 -24.75 27.04
N GLY A 636 -46.53 -24.28 28.23
CA GLY A 636 -45.78 -24.45 29.48
C GLY A 636 -44.92 -23.25 29.89
N ILE A 637 -44.85 -22.18 29.09
CA ILE A 637 -44.29 -20.89 29.49
C ILE A 637 -45.43 -19.92 29.80
N SER A 638 -45.36 -19.22 30.93
CA SER A 638 -46.34 -18.20 31.32
C SER A 638 -45.78 -16.79 31.18
N ASN A 639 -46.66 -15.79 31.25
CA ASN A 639 -46.23 -14.38 31.24
C ASN A 639 -45.40 -14.03 32.49
N ASP A 640 -45.61 -14.74 33.60
CA ASP A 640 -44.84 -14.55 34.83
C ASP A 640 -43.39 -15.03 34.64
N ASP A 641 -43.17 -16.11 33.88
CA ASP A 641 -41.84 -16.61 33.55
C ASP A 641 -41.03 -15.62 32.69
N LEU A 642 -41.70 -14.82 31.87
CA LEU A 642 -41.10 -13.78 31.03
C LEU A 642 -41.02 -12.41 31.71
N SER A 643 -41.67 -12.25 32.86
CA SER A 643 -41.65 -11.01 33.64
C SER A 643 -40.44 -10.89 34.56
N THR A 644 -39.67 -11.98 34.75
CA THR A 644 -38.48 -11.95 35.61
C THR A 644 -37.37 -11.09 35.00
N ASN A 645 -36.53 -10.46 35.85
CA ASN A 645 -35.46 -9.61 35.36
C ASN A 645 -34.43 -10.32 34.45
N ARG A 646 -34.36 -11.66 34.49
CA ARG A 646 -33.43 -12.46 33.69
C ARG A 646 -33.96 -12.81 32.31
N THR A 647 -35.28 -12.81 32.14
CA THR A 647 -35.96 -13.32 30.94
C THR A 647 -36.78 -12.25 30.23
N ARG A 648 -37.04 -11.12 30.87
CA ARG A 648 -37.77 -10.00 30.27
C ARG A 648 -37.03 -9.41 29.07
N ARG A 649 -37.80 -8.89 28.12
CA ARG A 649 -37.26 -8.08 27.03
C ARG A 649 -36.79 -6.73 27.58
N ILE A 650 -35.53 -6.40 27.32
CA ILE A 650 -34.95 -5.10 27.66
C ILE A 650 -35.18 -4.17 26.46
N TYR A 651 -35.86 -3.05 26.68
CA TYR A 651 -36.08 -2.03 25.66
C TYR A 651 -34.91 -1.03 25.62
N PHE A 652 -34.74 -0.36 24.48
CA PHE A 652 -33.66 0.62 24.30
C PHE A 652 -33.70 1.72 25.37
N ASP A 653 -34.89 2.20 25.72
CA ASP A 653 -35.09 3.29 26.68
C ASP A 653 -34.62 2.97 28.11
N GLU A 654 -34.47 1.68 28.45
CA GLU A 654 -33.95 1.25 29.75
C GLU A 654 -32.41 1.18 29.79
N ASN A 655 -31.76 1.04 28.63
CA ASN A 655 -30.29 0.96 28.53
C ASN A 655 -29.59 2.33 28.66
N ILE A 656 -30.34 3.44 28.66
CA ILE A 656 -29.77 4.81 28.73
C ILE A 656 -29.26 5.15 30.16
N TYR A 657 -29.59 4.33 31.16
CA TYR A 657 -29.27 4.59 32.57
C TYR A 657 -28.13 3.74 33.16
N PHE A 658 -27.39 2.97 32.34
CA PHE A 658 -26.26 2.15 32.78
C PHE A 658 -24.95 2.48 32.08
#